data_AF-A0A2V7HNC6-F1
#
_entry.id   AF-A0A2V7HNC6-F1
#
_cell.length_a   1.000
_cell.length_b   1.000
_cell.length_c   1.000
_cell.angle_alpha   90.00
_cell.angle_beta   90.00
_cell.angle_gamma   90.00
#
_symmetry.space_group_name_H-M   'P 1'
#
loop_
_entity.id
_entity.type
_entity.pdbx_description
1 polymer ?
#
loop_
_entity_poly.entity_id
_entity_poly.type
_entity_poly.pdbx_seq_one_letter_code
_entity_poly.pdbx_strand_id
1 'polypeptide(L)'
;MDAGDAIVDAEDAATYLVEGRAAPARIGGGHHGGGGGHHRGEHGLETLGALDMVGHGHAERLRGGDDLGEQLDELRARRRERLHQRLGGRRAAVLHLARGFGQLRAQIGEATGEAGQLAVKRIEVGVHSRQHRDFRRRPGNVSTTLPGMTRATSSDVAGLDTPQLIFFVILAVAFVLLLTERLRNDVVALLIVLALAVSGLLKPEKALSGFGSEPAIVVAAIFVLSAALHRTGVSEMLGRAVGRLAGAGFGRAIAVIMPSVALLSAFTHHVTTTAIMLPVTLDLARERKISASKLLMPMSFAASLGTTITIIGAPAFLIASQALREAGRPGLGIFAIAPIGLALSAAGTLFVLLVGRWLLPERKGAESAANHFRLDDYFTELTVLEDSPFRGKTVEAVGKTGPYRLEVVGLVRDGRRVPGPLGGRRLEVGDVLLVRTSPEDIVAIRSEAGVELHPIAQYRPGETTRNEESEAERLVQAVVAPRSELAGRTLSQLDFRRRYGAIVLGLWRQAGWLDEEIAQTRLRAGDVLVLQGDDEALERVAGDPGILMLVPFQGERSPRRKAPVAAAVMIATVLLAAFDVLSIEMAGLAGAVAMVLSGCLTSAQAYRAIDARIYVFIAGAIPLGAAMKSSGAAETLAAGLQSALADWSETAVLFALFAVVGIVTQFMSDAATTALFAPVAVALAEALGHAPEPYVVTVAMASVVAFLTPIGHHGNLLVYGPGGYRFGDFVRVGAPLTLICAAIVVLLAPMLWRG
;
A
#
# COMPACT_ATOMS: atom_id res chain seq x y z
N MET A 1 28.15 10.25 35.64
CA MET A 1 28.48 9.98 34.24
C MET A 1 27.62 10.93 33.43
N ASP A 2 28.25 12.02 33.01
CA ASP A 2 27.59 13.19 32.44
C ASP A 2 27.24 12.98 30.96
N ALA A 3 26.20 13.69 30.51
CA ALA A 3 25.71 13.76 29.13
C ALA A 3 26.75 14.29 28.09
N GLY A 4 27.99 14.53 28.51
CA GLY A 4 29.11 14.86 27.62
C GLY A 4 29.74 13.63 26.95
N ASP A 5 29.78 12.47 27.63
CA ASP A 5 30.45 11.27 27.09
C ASP A 5 29.67 10.65 25.92
N ALA A 6 28.34 10.79 25.91
CA ALA A 6 27.48 10.27 24.83
C ALA A 6 27.57 11.08 23.52
N ILE A 7 28.07 12.32 23.57
CA ILE A 7 28.20 13.18 22.39
C ILE A 7 29.55 12.95 21.69
N VAL A 8 30.61 12.65 22.45
CA VAL A 8 31.93 12.30 21.91
C VAL A 8 31.90 10.95 21.18
N ASP A 9 31.17 9.96 21.71
CA ASP A 9 31.01 8.65 21.05
C ASP A 9 30.22 8.72 19.73
N ALA A 10 29.32 9.71 19.57
CA ALA A 10 28.53 9.90 18.36
C ALA A 10 29.31 10.65 17.25
N GLU A 11 30.17 11.60 17.62
CA GLU A 11 31.06 12.28 16.66
C GLU A 11 32.19 11.38 16.17
N ASP A 12 32.74 10.51 17.03
CA ASP A 12 33.74 9.53 16.63
C ASP A 12 33.12 8.47 15.70
N ALA A 13 31.93 7.95 16.01
CA ALA A 13 31.22 7.01 15.13
C ALA A 13 30.86 7.61 13.75
N ALA A 14 30.53 8.91 13.70
CA ALA A 14 30.28 9.63 12.46
C ALA A 14 31.56 9.84 11.64
N THR A 15 32.71 10.04 12.30
CA THR A 15 34.00 10.23 11.63
C THR A 15 34.53 8.92 11.01
N TYR A 16 34.34 7.78 11.68
CA TYR A 16 34.73 6.46 11.14
C TYR A 16 33.93 6.03 9.90
N LEU A 17 32.66 6.46 9.79
CA LEU A 17 31.81 6.21 8.63
C LEU A 17 32.12 7.11 7.43
N VAL A 18 32.85 8.21 7.64
CA VAL A 18 33.19 9.17 6.58
C VAL A 18 34.52 8.83 5.89
N GLU A 19 35.49 8.22 6.59
CA GLU A 19 36.83 7.97 6.05
C GLU A 19 37.12 6.53 5.59
N GLY A 20 36.21 5.57 5.81
CA GLY A 20 36.33 4.23 5.22
C GLY A 20 37.57 3.43 5.67
N ARG A 21 38.06 3.66 6.90
CA ARG A 21 39.08 2.81 7.54
C ARG A 21 38.46 2.02 8.70
N ALA A 22 38.78 0.73 8.77
CA ALA A 22 38.37 -0.15 9.86
C ALA A 22 39.02 0.31 11.19
N ALA A 23 38.22 0.49 12.24
CA ALA A 23 38.69 0.82 13.58
C ALA A 23 39.37 -0.40 14.25
N PRO A 24 40.43 -0.22 15.06
CA PRO A 24 41.12 -1.33 15.72
C PRO A 24 40.36 -1.77 16.98
N ALA A 25 40.20 -3.09 17.14
CA ALA A 25 39.62 -3.69 18.33
C ALA A 25 40.52 -3.49 19.56
N ARG A 26 40.03 -2.75 20.57
CA ARG A 26 40.56 -2.81 21.94
C ARG A 26 39.82 -3.91 22.69
N ILE A 27 40.53 -5.01 22.93
CA ILE A 27 40.17 -6.07 23.87
C ILE A 27 40.76 -5.69 25.24
N GLY A 28 39.91 -5.45 26.24
CA GLY A 28 40.18 -5.92 27.61
C GLY A 28 39.24 -7.11 27.81
N GLY A 29 39.61 -8.29 28.30
CA GLY A 29 40.74 -8.70 29.13
C GLY A 29 40.17 -9.83 30.00
N GLY A 30 40.47 -11.09 29.67
CA GLY A 30 40.02 -12.27 30.42
C GLY A 30 40.41 -13.59 29.72
N HIS A 31 41.36 -14.31 30.31
CA HIS A 31 41.97 -15.62 29.95
C HIS A 31 40.97 -16.70 29.46
N HIS A 32 41.29 -17.68 28.59
CA HIS A 32 42.47 -18.57 28.40
C HIS A 32 42.54 -19.01 26.92
N GLY A 33 43.70 -19.02 26.23
CA GLY A 33 44.54 -20.22 25.94
C GLY A 33 43.87 -21.24 24.99
N GLY A 34 44.36 -21.62 23.80
CA GLY A 34 45.59 -21.39 23.05
C GLY A 34 45.59 -22.33 21.80
N GLY A 35 46.41 -21.99 20.78
CA GLY A 35 46.69 -22.80 19.58
C GLY A 35 45.72 -22.59 18.41
N GLY A 36 46.10 -22.32 17.17
CA GLY A 36 47.37 -22.33 16.45
C GLY A 36 47.08 -22.75 15.00
N GLY A 37 47.55 -22.01 13.99
CA GLY A 37 47.59 -22.50 12.60
C GLY A 37 47.16 -21.51 11.51
N HIS A 38 48.07 -21.26 10.56
CA HIS A 38 47.97 -20.43 9.36
C HIS A 38 46.81 -20.77 8.38
N HIS A 39 46.21 -19.74 7.76
CA HIS A 39 46.29 -19.53 6.31
C HIS A 39 45.79 -18.14 5.88
N ARG A 40 46.61 -17.44 5.09
CA ARG A 40 46.31 -16.21 4.35
C ARG A 40 45.72 -16.59 2.98
N GLY A 41 44.71 -15.84 2.54
CA GLY A 41 44.42 -15.59 1.11
C GLY A 41 43.04 -16.01 0.64
N GLU A 42 42.35 -15.09 -0.04
CA GLU A 42 41.09 -15.24 -0.79
C GLU A 42 39.76 -14.91 -0.07
N HIS A 43 39.53 -13.61 0.15
CA HIS A 43 38.16 -13.05 0.16
C HIS A 43 38.13 -11.83 -0.75
N GLY A 44 37.65 -12.03 -1.98
CA GLY A 44 37.56 -10.99 -3.00
C GLY A 44 36.72 -11.39 -4.21
N LEU A 45 35.67 -12.21 -4.05
CA LEU A 45 34.80 -12.67 -5.14
C LEU A 45 33.37 -12.99 -4.64
N GLU A 46 32.66 -12.05 -4.00
CA GLU A 46 31.24 -12.27 -3.62
C GLU A 46 30.28 -11.13 -3.99
N THR A 47 30.69 -10.17 -4.81
CA THR A 47 29.82 -9.01 -5.19
C THR A 47 29.56 -8.86 -6.70
N LEU A 48 29.66 -9.94 -7.47
CA LEU A 48 29.39 -9.91 -8.93
C LEU A 48 28.35 -10.93 -9.44
N GLY A 49 27.65 -11.67 -8.57
CA GLY A 49 26.66 -12.67 -8.99
C GLY A 49 25.22 -12.16 -9.20
N ALA A 50 24.90 -10.94 -8.75
CA ALA A 50 23.53 -10.43 -8.76
C ALA A 50 23.45 -9.12 -9.57
N LEU A 51 23.38 -9.22 -10.91
CA LEU A 51 22.77 -8.24 -11.82
C LEU A 51 22.88 -8.66 -13.29
N ASP A 52 22.61 -9.94 -13.58
CA ASP A 52 22.50 -10.44 -14.95
C ASP A 52 21.24 -11.31 -15.12
N MET A 53 20.07 -10.67 -15.04
CA MET A 53 18.77 -11.25 -15.43
C MET A 53 17.81 -10.14 -15.91
N VAL A 54 18.23 -9.38 -16.93
CA VAL A 54 17.30 -8.75 -17.90
C VAL A 54 17.98 -8.81 -19.27
N GLY A 55 17.77 -9.90 -19.99
CA GLY A 55 18.36 -10.05 -21.32
C GLY A 55 18.37 -11.47 -21.86
N HIS A 56 17.25 -12.18 -21.84
CA HIS A 56 17.09 -13.40 -22.65
C HIS A 56 15.97 -13.20 -23.66
N GLY A 57 16.40 -12.63 -24.79
CA GLY A 57 15.60 -12.45 -25.99
C GLY A 57 16.43 -11.67 -27.00
N HIS A 58 17.59 -12.22 -27.41
CA HIS A 58 18.36 -11.96 -28.64
C HIS A 58 19.75 -12.59 -28.48
N ALA A 59 19.91 -13.85 -28.88
CA ALA A 59 21.23 -14.46 -29.07
C ALA A 59 21.13 -15.66 -30.03
N GLU A 60 20.71 -15.40 -31.27
CA GLU A 60 21.21 -16.16 -32.41
C GLU A 60 22.11 -15.22 -33.21
N ARG A 61 23.30 -15.72 -33.52
CA ARG A 61 24.45 -15.05 -34.16
C ARG A 61 25.33 -14.27 -33.17
N LEU A 62 26.51 -14.83 -32.90
CA LEU A 62 27.81 -14.29 -33.34
C LEU A 62 28.92 -15.24 -32.86
N ARG A 63 29.70 -15.75 -33.83
CA ARG A 63 30.98 -16.41 -33.63
C ARG A 63 32.07 -15.34 -33.55
N GLY A 64 33.04 -15.50 -32.65
CA GLY A 64 34.29 -14.75 -32.65
C GLY A 64 34.68 -14.29 -31.24
N GLY A 65 35.52 -15.08 -30.57
CA GLY A 65 36.17 -14.67 -29.33
C GLY A 65 37.33 -13.72 -29.66
N ASP A 66 37.26 -12.51 -29.11
CA ASP A 66 38.39 -11.64 -28.70
C ASP A 66 37.89 -10.20 -28.38
N ASP A 67 36.68 -9.83 -28.79
CA ASP A 67 36.11 -8.47 -28.61
C ASP A 67 35.28 -8.28 -27.31
N LEU A 68 35.13 -9.33 -26.49
CA LEU A 68 34.26 -9.29 -25.32
C LEU A 68 34.90 -8.61 -24.10
N GLY A 69 36.23 -8.65 -23.99
CA GLY A 69 36.97 -8.11 -22.85
C GLY A 69 36.95 -6.59 -22.79
N GLU A 70 37.16 -5.94 -23.93
CA GLU A 70 37.24 -4.48 -24.04
C GLU A 70 35.87 -3.81 -23.80
N GLN A 71 34.79 -4.43 -24.31
CA GLN A 71 33.42 -3.96 -24.10
C GLN A 71 32.95 -4.11 -22.65
N LEU A 72 33.42 -5.14 -21.94
CA LEU A 72 33.13 -5.35 -20.52
C LEU A 72 33.80 -4.30 -19.62
N ASP A 73 35.02 -3.89 -19.96
CA ASP A 73 35.74 -2.88 -19.19
C ASP A 73 35.20 -1.47 -19.43
N GLU A 74 34.75 -1.16 -20.65
CA GLU A 74 34.05 0.10 -20.95
C GLU A 74 32.69 0.18 -20.20
N LEU A 75 31.95 -0.93 -20.12
CA LEU A 75 30.70 -1.02 -19.34
C LEU A 75 30.92 -0.89 -17.83
N ARG A 76 32.02 -1.44 -17.30
CA ARG A 76 32.41 -1.30 -15.88
C ARG A 76 32.78 0.14 -15.53
N ALA A 77 33.49 0.84 -16.41
CA ALA A 77 33.84 2.25 -16.25
C ALA A 77 32.59 3.14 -16.21
N ARG A 78 31.69 2.99 -17.20
CA ARG A 78 30.41 3.74 -17.26
C ARG A 78 29.45 3.43 -16.12
N ARG A 79 29.60 2.30 -15.44
CA ARG A 79 28.78 1.90 -14.28
C ARG A 79 29.31 2.49 -12.98
N ARG A 80 30.64 2.56 -12.78
CA ARG A 80 31.26 3.25 -11.64
C ARG A 80 30.94 4.75 -11.65
N GLU A 81 30.96 5.36 -12.82
CA GLU A 81 30.64 6.79 -12.99
C GLU A 81 29.17 7.10 -12.63
N ARG A 82 28.22 6.25 -13.04
CA ARG A 82 26.80 6.38 -12.68
C ARG A 82 26.52 6.12 -11.20
N LEU A 83 27.26 5.23 -10.54
CA LEU A 83 27.13 4.99 -9.10
C LEU A 83 27.65 6.17 -8.28
N HIS A 84 28.79 6.76 -8.69
CA HIS A 84 29.34 7.97 -8.08
C HIS A 84 28.40 9.18 -8.25
N GLN A 85 27.77 9.35 -9.42
CA GLN A 85 26.77 10.41 -9.63
C GLN A 85 25.52 10.23 -8.76
N ARG A 86 25.02 9.00 -8.56
CA ARG A 86 23.82 8.73 -7.74
C ARG A 86 24.06 8.89 -6.23
N LEU A 87 25.23 8.47 -5.73
CA LEU A 87 25.60 8.63 -4.32
C LEU A 87 26.04 10.07 -4.01
N GLY A 88 26.76 10.71 -4.94
CA GLY A 88 27.12 12.12 -4.86
C GLY A 88 25.90 13.04 -4.83
N GLY A 89 24.87 12.78 -5.65
CA GLY A 89 23.64 13.56 -5.67
C GLY A 89 22.81 13.49 -4.38
N ARG A 90 22.78 12.34 -3.69
CA ARG A 90 22.09 12.19 -2.40
C ARG A 90 22.82 12.90 -1.26
N ARG A 91 24.15 12.80 -1.20
CA ARG A 91 24.97 13.55 -0.21
C ARG A 91 24.95 15.05 -0.49
N ALA A 92 25.06 15.45 -1.75
CA ALA A 92 25.02 16.86 -2.15
C ALA A 92 23.66 17.50 -1.83
N ALA A 93 22.54 16.82 -2.09
CA ALA A 93 21.20 17.36 -1.77
C ALA A 93 21.00 17.58 -0.27
N VAL A 94 21.43 16.64 0.58
CA VAL A 94 21.33 16.77 2.05
C VAL A 94 22.25 17.89 2.56
N LEU A 95 23.47 18.00 2.05
CA LEU A 95 24.40 19.07 2.40
C LEU A 95 23.94 20.44 1.88
N HIS A 96 23.31 20.52 0.70
CA HIS A 96 22.76 21.76 0.17
C HIS A 96 21.55 22.24 0.98
N LEU A 97 20.68 21.33 1.41
CA LEU A 97 19.58 21.63 2.33
C LEU A 97 20.08 22.07 3.70
N ALA A 98 21.05 21.36 4.28
CA ALA A 98 21.63 21.73 5.57
C ALA A 98 22.34 23.11 5.53
N ARG A 99 23.06 23.41 4.44
CA ARG A 99 23.67 24.74 4.22
C ARG A 99 22.62 25.82 3.97
N GLY A 100 21.57 25.52 3.22
CA GLY A 100 20.45 26.45 2.99
C GLY A 100 19.75 26.82 4.28
N PHE A 101 19.47 25.84 5.16
CA PHE A 101 18.93 26.09 6.49
C PHE A 101 19.91 26.84 7.40
N GLY A 102 21.22 26.56 7.31
CA GLY A 102 22.25 27.28 8.05
C GLY A 102 22.38 28.74 7.63
N GLN A 103 22.35 29.02 6.32
CA GLN A 103 22.39 30.38 5.76
C GLN A 103 21.12 31.16 6.10
N LEU A 104 19.95 30.52 6.05
CA LEU A 104 18.68 31.13 6.44
C LEU A 104 18.67 31.46 7.95
N ARG A 105 19.20 30.58 8.80
CA ARG A 105 19.36 30.84 10.24
C ARG A 105 20.35 31.98 10.52
N ALA A 106 21.44 32.09 9.75
CA ALA A 106 22.39 33.18 9.86
C ALA A 106 21.78 34.52 9.41
N GLN A 107 21.02 34.54 8.31
CA GLN A 107 20.32 35.73 7.83
C GLN A 107 19.21 36.19 8.79
N ILE A 108 18.48 35.25 9.41
CA ILE A 108 17.50 35.56 10.46
C ILE A 108 18.21 36.04 11.73
N GLY A 109 19.38 35.49 12.07
CA GLY A 109 20.21 35.92 13.19
C GLY A 109 20.82 37.32 13.02
N GLU A 110 21.25 37.67 11.82
CA GLU A 110 21.73 39.02 11.48
C GLU A 110 20.58 40.04 11.45
N ALA A 111 19.42 39.68 10.87
CA ALA A 111 18.23 40.53 10.86
C ALA A 111 17.66 40.80 12.27
N THR A 112 17.75 39.83 13.18
CA THR A 112 17.36 40.00 14.59
C THR A 112 18.44 40.67 15.44
N GLY A 113 19.72 40.51 15.08
CA GLY A 113 20.86 41.21 15.71
C GLY A 113 20.89 42.71 15.42
N GLU A 114 20.59 43.13 14.19
CA GLU A 114 20.47 44.55 13.83
C GLU A 114 19.22 45.20 14.44
N ALA A 115 18.10 44.47 14.52
CA ALA A 115 16.89 44.92 15.22
C ALA A 115 17.12 45.04 16.74
N GLY A 116 17.91 44.13 17.32
CA GLY A 116 18.31 44.16 18.74
C GLY A 116 19.25 45.31 19.08
N GLN A 117 20.22 45.64 18.22
CA GLN A 117 21.13 46.77 18.43
C GLN A 117 20.44 48.13 18.25
N LEU A 118 19.43 48.24 17.38
CA LEU A 118 18.58 49.44 17.30
C LEU A 118 17.62 49.58 18.49
N ALA A 119 17.18 48.49 19.11
CA ALA A 119 16.35 48.52 20.32
C ALA A 119 17.15 48.93 21.56
N VAL A 120 18.41 48.49 21.69
CA VAL A 120 19.28 48.87 22.82
C VAL A 120 19.69 50.35 22.71
N LYS A 121 19.91 50.89 21.51
CA LYS A 121 20.23 52.32 21.32
C LYS A 121 19.04 53.27 21.51
N ARG A 122 17.81 52.75 21.59
CA ARG A 122 16.58 53.53 21.90
C ARG A 122 16.17 53.49 23.37
N ILE A 123 16.75 52.61 24.19
CA ILE A 123 16.43 52.50 25.62
C ILE A 123 17.38 53.36 26.48
N GLU A 124 18.51 53.83 25.95
CA GLU A 124 19.45 54.72 26.67
C GLU A 124 19.16 56.23 26.56
N VAL A 125 18.12 56.66 25.83
CA VAL A 125 17.72 58.08 25.77
C VAL A 125 16.23 58.21 26.15
N GLY A 126 15.93 57.98 27.42
CA GLY A 126 14.54 58.01 27.89
C GLY A 126 14.34 57.89 29.39
N VAL A 127 15.32 58.22 30.23
CA VAL A 127 15.13 58.35 31.68
C VAL A 127 15.89 59.58 32.17
N HIS A 128 15.26 60.75 32.09
CA HIS A 128 15.45 61.88 33.01
C HIS A 128 14.40 62.97 32.70
N SER A 129 13.32 63.05 33.50
CA SER A 129 12.86 64.28 34.17
C SER A 129 11.35 64.28 34.51
N ARG A 130 11.08 64.24 35.84
CA ARG A 130 10.19 65.12 36.63
C ARG A 130 8.66 65.09 36.43
N GLN A 131 8.00 64.40 37.38
CA GLN A 131 7.06 64.90 38.41
C GLN A 131 6.28 66.23 38.25
N HIS A 132 5.01 66.15 38.68
CA HIS A 132 4.09 67.16 39.26
C HIS A 132 3.33 68.15 38.34
N ARG A 133 2.01 67.98 38.18
CA ARG A 133 0.93 68.69 38.93
C ARG A 133 -0.49 68.50 38.33
N ASP A 134 -1.45 68.46 39.25
CA ASP A 134 -2.91 68.54 39.16
C ASP A 134 -3.52 69.72 38.33
N PHE A 135 -4.72 69.52 37.73
CA PHE A 135 -6.03 70.18 38.04
C PHE A 135 -7.02 70.33 36.84
N ARG A 136 -8.31 69.99 37.10
CA ARG A 136 -9.63 70.49 36.58
C ARG A 136 -10.09 70.45 35.09
N ARG A 137 -11.19 69.68 34.90
CA ARG A 137 -12.52 69.96 34.25
C ARG A 137 -12.65 70.96 33.07
N ARG A 138 -13.05 70.48 31.87
CA ARG A 138 -14.35 70.65 31.13
C ARG A 138 -14.17 70.46 29.59
N PRO A 139 -15.26 70.20 28.81
CA PRO A 139 -15.18 69.49 27.52
C PRO A 139 -15.36 70.37 26.26
N GLY A 140 -14.98 69.80 25.10
CA GLY A 140 -15.46 70.19 23.77
C GLY A 140 -14.41 70.83 22.86
N ASN A 141 -13.95 70.12 21.82
CA ASN A 141 -14.16 70.51 20.42
C ASN A 141 -13.43 69.59 19.43
N VAL A 142 -14.13 69.35 18.33
CA VAL A 142 -13.72 68.71 17.09
C VAL A 142 -12.77 69.63 16.31
N SER A 143 -11.66 69.11 15.77
CA SER A 143 -11.30 69.25 14.35
C SER A 143 -9.89 68.73 14.03
N THR A 144 -9.81 68.05 12.88
CA THR A 144 -8.70 68.00 11.90
C THR A 144 -7.35 67.38 12.30
N THR A 145 -7.14 66.13 11.88
CA THR A 145 -5.81 65.57 11.59
C THR A 145 -5.67 65.30 10.09
N LEU A 146 -4.72 65.97 9.45
CA LEU A 146 -4.17 65.65 8.12
C LEU A 146 -3.39 64.32 8.15
N PRO A 147 -3.29 63.58 7.03
CA PRO A 147 -2.61 62.29 6.97
C PRO A 147 -1.09 62.46 6.85
N GLY A 148 -0.35 61.89 7.81
CA GLY A 148 1.11 61.81 7.80
C GLY A 148 1.59 60.51 7.16
N MET A 149 2.28 60.66 6.03
CA MET A 149 3.00 59.63 5.25
C MET A 149 3.74 58.59 6.11
N THR A 150 3.40 57.33 5.88
CA THR A 150 4.18 56.14 6.23
C THR A 150 5.53 56.17 5.50
N ARG A 151 6.63 56.07 6.26
CA ARG A 151 7.96 55.74 5.72
C ARG A 151 7.94 54.29 5.26
N ALA A 152 8.00 54.06 3.95
CA ALA A 152 8.27 52.76 3.36
C ALA A 152 9.70 52.33 3.72
N THR A 153 9.83 51.27 4.54
CA THR A 153 11.08 50.53 4.69
C THR A 153 11.17 49.53 3.54
N SER A 154 12.31 49.57 2.86
CA SER A 154 12.67 48.75 1.72
C SER A 154 12.69 47.25 2.05
N SER A 155 11.58 46.56 1.78
CA SER A 155 11.53 45.12 1.57
C SER A 155 10.45 44.74 0.55
N ASP A 156 10.25 45.59 -0.47
CA ASP A 156 9.36 45.31 -1.59
C ASP A 156 10.06 44.43 -2.63
N VAL A 157 10.39 43.21 -2.22
CA VAL A 157 10.52 42.10 -3.18
C VAL A 157 9.21 41.34 -3.11
N ALA A 158 8.28 41.76 -3.99
CA ALA A 158 7.00 41.12 -4.29
C ALA A 158 6.00 40.94 -3.13
N GLY A 159 5.51 42.04 -2.51
CA GLY A 159 4.17 42.15 -1.89
C GLY A 159 3.66 41.05 -0.93
N LEU A 160 4.53 40.15 -0.45
CA LEU A 160 4.21 39.00 0.38
C LEU A 160 4.82 39.22 1.76
N ASP A 161 4.00 39.05 2.79
CA ASP A 161 4.47 39.12 4.17
C ASP A 161 5.35 37.88 4.50
N THR A 162 6.25 38.02 5.48
CA THR A 162 7.22 36.97 5.85
C THR A 162 6.55 35.62 6.18
N PRO A 163 5.43 35.57 6.95
CA PRO A 163 4.71 34.32 7.20
C PRO A 163 4.14 33.68 5.93
N GLN A 164 3.66 34.48 4.97
CA GLN A 164 3.13 34.01 3.69
C GLN A 164 4.23 33.36 2.86
N LEU A 165 5.40 34.02 2.75
CA LEU A 165 6.54 33.50 2.02
C LEU A 165 7.01 32.15 2.59
N ILE A 166 7.13 32.05 3.92
CA ILE A 166 7.52 30.80 4.59
C ILE A 166 6.50 29.70 4.29
N PHE A 167 5.20 29.99 4.39
CA PHE A 167 4.15 29.03 4.07
C PHE A 167 4.26 28.53 2.62
N PHE A 168 4.37 29.43 1.64
CA PHE A 168 4.49 29.05 0.23
C PHE A 168 5.75 28.24 -0.07
N VAL A 169 6.87 28.54 0.60
CA VAL A 169 8.09 27.73 0.48
C VAL A 169 7.86 26.32 1.04
N ILE A 170 7.25 26.19 2.22
CA ILE A 170 6.90 24.87 2.79
C ILE A 170 5.97 24.11 1.85
N LEU A 171 4.94 24.77 1.33
CA LEU A 171 3.98 24.20 0.39
C LEU A 171 4.64 23.74 -0.91
N ALA A 172 5.50 24.57 -1.51
CA ALA A 172 6.21 24.25 -2.74
C ALA A 172 7.20 23.09 -2.55
N VAL A 173 7.96 23.09 -1.44
CA VAL A 173 8.87 22.00 -1.11
C VAL A 173 8.09 20.71 -0.86
N ALA A 174 6.99 20.76 -0.11
CA ALA A 174 6.11 19.63 0.12
C ALA A 174 5.56 19.07 -1.20
N PHE A 175 5.06 19.93 -2.09
CA PHE A 175 4.58 19.54 -3.41
C PHE A 175 5.66 18.83 -4.23
N VAL A 176 6.87 19.40 -4.31
CA VAL A 176 7.99 18.77 -5.04
C VAL A 176 8.38 17.43 -4.42
N LEU A 177 8.41 17.31 -3.09
CA LEU A 177 8.74 16.06 -2.41
C LEU A 177 7.68 14.98 -2.64
N LEU A 178 6.39 15.35 -2.61
CA LEU A 178 5.29 14.44 -2.91
C LEU A 178 5.28 14.02 -4.39
N LEU A 179 5.48 14.97 -5.31
CA LEU A 179 5.47 14.70 -6.75
C LEU A 179 6.66 13.86 -7.20
N THR A 180 7.83 14.04 -6.58
CA THR A 180 9.03 13.26 -6.93
C THR A 180 9.04 11.86 -6.30
N GLU A 181 8.15 11.59 -5.34
CA GLU A 181 8.07 10.36 -4.53
C GLU A 181 9.44 9.86 -4.02
N ARG A 182 10.42 10.76 -3.87
CA ARG A 182 11.78 10.43 -3.41
C ARG A 182 11.80 10.04 -1.93
N LEU A 183 10.84 10.58 -1.18
CA LEU A 183 10.56 10.27 0.20
C LEU A 183 9.14 9.71 0.28
N ARG A 184 8.89 8.85 1.27
CA ARG A 184 7.55 8.32 1.50
C ARG A 184 6.61 9.46 1.96
N ASN A 185 5.35 9.40 1.53
CA ASN A 185 4.37 10.46 1.79
C ASN A 185 4.21 10.75 3.30
N ASP A 186 4.20 9.72 4.14
CA ASP A 186 4.12 9.84 5.60
C ASP A 186 5.29 10.61 6.21
N VAL A 187 6.49 10.42 5.67
CA VAL A 187 7.68 11.19 6.06
C VAL A 187 7.55 12.64 5.64
N VAL A 188 7.03 12.92 4.44
CA VAL A 188 6.78 14.29 3.98
C VAL A 188 5.77 15.00 4.89
N ALA A 189 4.71 14.32 5.30
CA ALA A 189 3.72 14.86 6.23
C ALA A 189 4.35 15.23 7.60
N LEU A 190 5.23 14.39 8.14
CA LEU A 190 5.98 14.72 9.37
C LEU A 190 6.93 15.91 9.18
N LEU A 191 7.59 16.00 8.01
CA LEU A 191 8.44 17.15 7.68
C LEU A 191 7.63 18.45 7.58
N ILE A 192 6.39 18.40 7.06
CA ILE A 192 5.48 19.55 7.05
C ILE A 192 5.17 19.97 8.49
N VAL A 193 4.76 19.04 9.36
CA VAL A 193 4.49 19.32 10.78
C VAL A 193 5.69 19.97 11.46
N LEU A 194 6.88 19.40 11.30
CA LEU A 194 8.11 19.93 11.87
C LEU A 194 8.46 21.31 11.31
N ALA A 195 8.33 21.50 9.99
CA ALA A 195 8.61 22.78 9.36
C ALA A 195 7.65 23.88 9.84
N LEU A 196 6.36 23.57 9.98
CA LEU A 196 5.33 24.50 10.49
C LEU A 196 5.57 24.87 11.97
N ALA A 197 6.00 23.92 12.79
CA ALA A 197 6.31 24.16 14.20
C ALA A 197 7.62 24.97 14.36
N VAL A 198 8.69 24.59 13.66
CA VAL A 198 10.01 25.22 13.76
C VAL A 198 10.01 26.63 13.18
N SER A 199 9.26 26.87 12.10
CA SER A 199 9.10 28.20 11.53
C SER A 199 8.26 29.15 12.38
N GLY A 200 7.58 28.65 13.41
CA GLY A 200 6.70 29.44 14.26
C GLY A 200 5.36 29.82 13.63
N LEU A 201 5.03 29.29 12.44
CA LEU A 201 3.72 29.48 11.81
C LEU A 201 2.61 28.86 12.67
N LEU A 202 2.89 27.71 13.29
CA LEU A 202 2.00 27.05 14.22
C LEU A 202 2.71 26.74 15.54
N LYS A 203 1.96 26.84 16.65
CA LYS A 203 2.41 26.29 17.94
C LYS A 203 2.48 24.76 17.87
N PRO A 204 3.40 24.10 18.60
CA PRO A 204 3.57 22.64 18.56
C PRO A 204 2.26 21.85 18.78
N GLU A 205 1.40 22.29 19.68
CA GLU A 205 0.12 21.63 19.97
C GLU A 205 -0.81 21.66 18.76
N LYS A 206 -0.81 22.76 18.00
CA LYS A 206 -1.61 22.93 16.79
C LYS A 206 -0.97 22.25 15.58
N ALA A 207 0.35 22.15 15.54
CA ALA A 207 1.05 21.38 14.52
C ALA A 207 0.81 19.86 14.68
N LEU A 208 0.59 19.38 15.91
CA LEU A 208 0.30 17.97 16.20
C LEU A 208 -1.20 17.63 16.28
N SER A 209 -2.09 18.60 16.11
CA SER A 209 -3.54 18.39 16.32
C SER A 209 -4.16 17.38 15.35
N GLY A 210 -3.55 17.17 14.18
CA GLY A 210 -4.04 16.20 13.19
C GLY A 210 -3.98 14.74 13.65
N PHE A 211 -3.10 14.39 14.60
CA PHE A 211 -3.01 13.01 15.13
C PHE A 211 -4.23 12.61 15.96
N GLY A 212 -4.90 13.57 16.61
CA GLY A 212 -6.14 13.35 17.34
C GLY A 212 -7.41 13.62 16.52
N SER A 213 -7.30 13.81 15.21
CA SER A 213 -8.41 14.25 14.37
C SER A 213 -9.38 13.10 14.04
N GLU A 214 -10.64 13.46 13.81
CA GLU A 214 -11.68 12.55 13.30
C GLU A 214 -11.22 11.74 12.07
N PRO A 215 -10.68 12.34 10.99
CA PRO A 215 -10.16 11.60 9.84
C PRO A 215 -9.15 10.51 10.20
N ALA A 216 -8.20 10.81 11.08
CA ALA A 216 -7.14 9.89 11.46
C ALA A 216 -7.71 8.68 12.23
N ILE A 217 -8.61 8.92 13.18
CA ILE A 217 -9.28 7.88 13.97
C ILE A 217 -10.17 7.01 13.07
N VAL A 218 -10.95 7.64 12.18
CA VAL A 218 -11.84 6.96 11.22
C VAL A 218 -11.03 6.01 10.33
N VAL A 219 -9.90 6.46 9.78
CA VAL A 219 -9.03 5.63 8.93
C VAL A 219 -8.50 4.41 9.66
N ALA A 220 -8.01 4.59 10.90
CA ALA A 220 -7.54 3.46 11.71
C ALA A 220 -8.66 2.44 11.97
N ALA A 221 -9.86 2.91 12.30
CA ALA A 221 -11.03 2.04 12.51
C ALA A 221 -11.44 1.28 11.25
N ILE A 222 -11.46 1.95 10.09
CA ILE A 222 -11.81 1.33 8.80
C ILE A 222 -10.81 0.24 8.41
N PHE A 223 -9.51 0.42 8.69
CA PHE A 223 -8.52 -0.64 8.44
C PHE A 223 -8.82 -1.90 9.24
N VAL A 224 -9.18 -1.75 10.52
CA VAL A 224 -9.58 -2.88 11.37
C VAL A 224 -10.86 -3.53 10.85
N LEU A 225 -11.90 -2.73 10.58
CA LEU A 225 -13.18 -3.23 10.05
C LEU A 225 -13.01 -3.97 8.71
N SER A 226 -12.24 -3.39 7.79
CA SER A 226 -11.94 -3.97 6.47
C SER A 226 -11.16 -5.27 6.60
N ALA A 227 -10.14 -5.31 7.47
CA ALA A 227 -9.37 -6.52 7.74
C ALA A 227 -10.24 -7.63 8.35
N ALA A 228 -11.22 -7.29 9.19
CA ALA A 228 -12.15 -8.25 9.78
C ALA A 228 -13.06 -8.87 8.71
N LEU A 229 -13.60 -8.06 7.80
CA LEU A 229 -14.41 -8.55 6.67
C LEU A 229 -13.61 -9.49 5.76
N HIS A 230 -12.34 -9.16 5.51
CA HIS A 230 -11.47 -10.01 4.71
C HIS A 230 -11.14 -11.33 5.42
N ARG A 231 -10.67 -11.27 6.68
CA ARG A 231 -10.30 -12.47 7.46
C ARG A 231 -11.47 -13.43 7.69
N THR A 232 -12.68 -12.91 7.84
CA THR A 232 -13.88 -13.73 8.06
C THR A 232 -14.47 -14.34 6.79
N GLY A 233 -13.95 -14.01 5.60
CA GLY A 233 -14.40 -14.60 4.34
C GLY A 233 -15.57 -13.89 3.66
N VAL A 234 -16.03 -12.73 4.18
CA VAL A 234 -17.18 -11.99 3.64
C VAL A 234 -16.89 -11.54 2.22
N SER A 235 -15.68 -11.02 2.00
CA SER A 235 -15.22 -10.54 0.70
C SER A 235 -15.20 -11.62 -0.38
N GLU A 236 -14.75 -12.83 -0.04
CA GLU A 236 -14.67 -14.00 -0.91
C GLU A 236 -16.07 -14.59 -1.19
N MET A 237 -16.99 -14.50 -0.23
CA MET A 237 -18.39 -14.85 -0.44
C MET A 237 -19.05 -13.90 -1.45
N LEU A 238 -18.82 -12.61 -1.33
CA LEU A 238 -19.32 -11.59 -2.26
C LEU A 238 -18.73 -11.81 -3.65
N GLY A 239 -17.41 -11.99 -3.77
CA GLY A 239 -16.76 -12.29 -5.05
C GLY A 239 -17.35 -13.52 -5.76
N ARG A 240 -17.55 -14.64 -5.04
CA ARG A 240 -18.19 -15.84 -5.60
C ARG A 240 -19.65 -15.62 -5.98
N ALA A 241 -20.39 -14.79 -5.25
CA ALA A 241 -21.76 -14.43 -5.62
C ALA A 241 -21.78 -13.62 -6.94
N VAL A 242 -20.89 -12.65 -7.08
CA VAL A 242 -20.71 -11.84 -8.30
C VAL A 242 -20.40 -12.73 -9.50
N GLY A 243 -19.46 -13.68 -9.36
CA GLY A 243 -19.12 -14.62 -10.43
C GLY A 243 -20.30 -15.48 -10.89
N ARG A 244 -21.15 -15.94 -9.97
CA ARG A 244 -22.38 -16.70 -10.30
C ARG A 244 -23.43 -15.87 -11.02
N LEU A 245 -23.58 -14.59 -10.63
CA LEU A 245 -24.56 -13.66 -11.22
C LEU A 245 -24.15 -13.18 -12.62
N ALA A 246 -22.84 -13.10 -12.89
CA ALA A 246 -22.24 -12.49 -14.08
C ALA A 246 -22.60 -13.17 -15.42
N GLY A 247 -23.26 -14.33 -15.42
CA GLY A 247 -23.80 -14.96 -16.63
C GLY A 247 -22.76 -15.29 -17.70
N ALA A 248 -23.20 -15.49 -18.94
CA ALA A 248 -22.34 -15.95 -20.04
C ALA A 248 -21.88 -14.83 -21.01
N GLY A 249 -22.60 -13.71 -21.07
CA GLY A 249 -22.34 -12.64 -22.03
C GLY A 249 -21.50 -11.50 -21.43
N PHE A 250 -20.60 -10.91 -22.23
CA PHE A 250 -19.78 -9.75 -21.83
C PHE A 250 -20.60 -8.61 -21.21
N GLY A 251 -21.72 -8.22 -21.84
CA GLY A 251 -22.57 -7.15 -21.32
C GLY A 251 -23.15 -7.47 -19.94
N ARG A 252 -23.60 -8.72 -19.72
CA ARG A 252 -24.09 -9.15 -18.40
C ARG A 252 -22.95 -9.21 -17.37
N ALA A 253 -21.76 -9.64 -17.78
CA ALA A 253 -20.60 -9.65 -16.90
C ALA A 253 -20.26 -8.24 -16.41
N ILE A 254 -20.19 -7.25 -17.31
CA ILE A 254 -19.96 -5.85 -16.92
C ILE A 254 -21.09 -5.29 -16.06
N ALA A 255 -22.35 -5.52 -16.43
CA ALA A 255 -23.52 -5.04 -15.71
C ALA A 255 -23.64 -5.62 -14.29
N VAL A 256 -23.00 -6.75 -14.01
CA VAL A 256 -22.94 -7.35 -12.67
C VAL A 256 -21.66 -6.96 -11.95
N ILE A 257 -20.50 -7.09 -12.59
CA ILE A 257 -19.20 -6.85 -11.97
C ILE A 257 -19.08 -5.39 -11.55
N MET A 258 -19.31 -4.43 -12.45
CA MET A 258 -19.04 -3.02 -12.11
C MET A 258 -19.89 -2.53 -10.93
N PRO A 259 -21.24 -2.71 -10.92
CA PRO A 259 -22.03 -2.26 -9.76
C PRO A 259 -21.70 -3.02 -8.47
N SER A 260 -21.44 -4.33 -8.54
CA SER A 260 -21.12 -5.11 -7.34
C SER A 260 -19.77 -4.73 -6.74
N VAL A 261 -18.78 -4.49 -7.60
CA VAL A 261 -17.43 -4.09 -7.20
C VAL A 261 -17.44 -2.66 -6.66
N ALA A 262 -18.20 -1.76 -7.29
CA ALA A 262 -18.41 -0.41 -6.77
C ALA A 262 -19.07 -0.44 -5.38
N LEU A 263 -20.09 -1.28 -5.18
CA LEU A 263 -20.76 -1.44 -3.88
C LEU A 263 -19.82 -2.02 -2.83
N LEU A 264 -19.01 -3.03 -3.18
CA LEU A 264 -18.01 -3.59 -2.26
C LEU A 264 -16.96 -2.54 -1.87
N SER A 265 -16.47 -1.79 -2.86
CA SER A 265 -15.48 -0.73 -2.62
C SER A 265 -16.05 0.54 -1.98
N ALA A 266 -17.38 0.67 -1.88
CA ALA A 266 -17.99 1.77 -1.14
C ALA A 266 -17.71 1.70 0.37
N PHE A 267 -17.36 0.51 0.88
CA PHE A 267 -17.10 0.26 2.30
C PHE A 267 -15.72 -0.34 2.56
N THR A 268 -14.93 -0.53 1.52
CA THR A 268 -13.58 -1.10 1.59
C THR A 268 -12.64 -0.34 0.68
N HIS A 269 -11.34 -0.46 0.93
CA HIS A 269 -10.35 0.21 0.09
C HIS A 269 -10.30 -0.41 -1.32
N HIS A 270 -10.28 0.42 -2.36
CA HIS A 270 -10.30 -0.02 -3.76
C HIS A 270 -9.19 -1.04 -4.10
N VAL A 271 -8.00 -0.92 -3.49
CA VAL A 271 -6.89 -1.86 -3.67
C VAL A 271 -7.27 -3.26 -3.18
N THR A 272 -7.86 -3.34 -1.98
CA THR A 272 -8.29 -4.60 -1.37
C THR A 272 -9.39 -5.23 -2.21
N THR A 273 -10.40 -4.44 -2.60
CA THR A 273 -11.48 -4.89 -3.49
C THR A 273 -10.93 -5.43 -4.81
N THR A 274 -9.99 -4.71 -5.43
CA THR A 274 -9.36 -5.12 -6.69
C THR A 274 -8.60 -6.43 -6.52
N ALA A 275 -7.83 -6.59 -5.44
CA ALA A 275 -7.07 -7.81 -5.15
C ALA A 275 -7.97 -9.03 -4.96
N ILE A 276 -9.10 -8.88 -4.25
CA ILE A 276 -10.10 -9.96 -4.06
C ILE A 276 -10.78 -10.32 -5.38
N MET A 277 -11.12 -9.30 -6.17
CA MET A 277 -11.89 -9.48 -7.40
C MET A 277 -11.02 -9.93 -8.58
N LEU A 278 -9.71 -9.70 -8.54
CA LEU A 278 -8.77 -10.11 -9.57
C LEU A 278 -8.84 -11.61 -9.89
N PRO A 279 -8.66 -12.55 -8.92
CA PRO A 279 -8.76 -13.98 -9.21
C PRO A 279 -10.16 -14.38 -9.68
N VAL A 280 -11.23 -13.84 -9.07
CA VAL A 280 -12.62 -14.10 -9.48
C VAL A 280 -12.88 -13.67 -10.92
N THR A 281 -12.35 -12.51 -11.31
CA THR A 281 -12.54 -11.95 -12.65
C THR A 281 -11.70 -12.70 -13.69
N LEU A 282 -10.51 -13.17 -13.32
CA LEU A 282 -9.67 -14.03 -14.16
C LEU A 282 -10.30 -15.40 -14.40
N ASP A 283 -10.85 -16.03 -13.35
CA ASP A 283 -11.54 -17.32 -13.46
C ASP A 283 -12.78 -17.17 -14.36
N LEU A 284 -13.57 -16.12 -14.16
CA LEU A 284 -14.73 -15.84 -15.02
C LEU A 284 -14.32 -15.59 -16.48
N ALA A 285 -13.24 -14.82 -16.71
CA ALA A 285 -12.72 -14.57 -18.04
C ALA A 285 -12.36 -15.89 -18.75
N ARG A 286 -11.68 -16.80 -18.05
CA ARG A 286 -11.30 -18.14 -18.54
C ARG A 286 -12.52 -19.02 -18.82
N GLU A 287 -13.39 -19.21 -17.83
CA GLU A 287 -14.59 -20.05 -17.94
C GLU A 287 -15.50 -19.61 -19.10
N ARG A 288 -15.56 -18.30 -19.34
CA ARG A 288 -16.42 -17.71 -20.38
C ARG A 288 -15.70 -17.41 -21.68
N LYS A 289 -14.40 -17.73 -21.79
CA LYS A 289 -13.56 -17.45 -22.96
C LYS A 289 -13.60 -15.98 -23.38
N ILE A 290 -13.68 -15.07 -22.40
CA ILE A 290 -13.60 -13.62 -22.58
C ILE A 290 -12.15 -13.19 -22.29
N SER A 291 -11.60 -12.28 -23.08
CA SER A 291 -10.29 -11.69 -22.79
C SER A 291 -10.27 -11.05 -21.40
N ALA A 292 -9.34 -11.42 -20.52
CA ALA A 292 -9.20 -10.84 -19.18
C ALA A 292 -9.06 -9.31 -19.22
N SER A 293 -8.38 -8.79 -20.24
CA SER A 293 -8.21 -7.36 -20.49
C SER A 293 -9.54 -6.59 -20.70
N LYS A 294 -10.63 -7.28 -21.05
CA LYS A 294 -11.96 -6.66 -21.20
C LYS A 294 -12.73 -6.60 -19.88
N LEU A 295 -12.34 -7.36 -18.85
CA LEU A 295 -13.03 -7.40 -17.57
C LEU A 295 -12.24 -6.73 -16.44
N LEU A 296 -10.91 -6.83 -16.45
CA LEU A 296 -10.07 -6.35 -15.35
C LEU A 296 -10.01 -4.83 -15.21
N MET A 297 -9.86 -4.09 -16.32
CA MET A 297 -9.87 -2.62 -16.30
C MET A 297 -11.22 -2.05 -15.87
N PRO A 298 -12.37 -2.51 -16.40
CA PRO A 298 -13.69 -2.12 -15.87
C PRO A 298 -13.87 -2.44 -14.39
N MET A 299 -13.39 -3.60 -13.92
CA MET A 299 -13.43 -3.97 -12.52
C MET A 299 -12.60 -3.01 -11.65
N SER A 300 -11.36 -2.68 -12.07
CA SER A 300 -10.51 -1.72 -11.36
C SER A 300 -11.13 -0.32 -11.32
N PHE A 301 -11.68 0.15 -12.44
CA PHE A 301 -12.36 1.45 -12.50
C PHE A 301 -13.62 1.45 -11.63
N ALA A 302 -14.39 0.35 -11.61
CA ALA A 302 -15.53 0.22 -10.72
C ALA A 302 -15.14 0.24 -9.23
N ALA A 303 -14.01 -0.37 -8.85
CA ALA A 303 -13.51 -0.30 -7.48
C ALA A 303 -13.21 1.16 -7.10
N SER A 304 -12.45 1.88 -7.93
CA SER A 304 -12.17 3.30 -7.70
C SER A 304 -13.45 4.16 -7.66
N LEU A 305 -14.36 4.02 -8.62
CA LEU A 305 -15.65 4.73 -8.63
C LEU A 305 -16.49 4.40 -7.40
N GLY A 306 -16.44 3.16 -6.90
CA GLY A 306 -17.15 2.73 -5.69
C GLY A 306 -16.75 3.52 -4.45
N THR A 307 -15.47 3.86 -4.32
CA THR A 307 -14.99 4.66 -3.17
C THR A 307 -15.60 6.05 -3.10
N THR A 308 -16.16 6.56 -4.21
CA THR A 308 -16.82 7.87 -4.26
C THR A 308 -18.26 7.87 -3.71
N ILE A 309 -18.80 6.70 -3.33
CA ILE A 309 -20.16 6.57 -2.80
C ILE A 309 -20.22 6.95 -1.32
N THR A 310 -19.16 6.68 -0.55
CA THR A 310 -19.10 7.04 0.88
C THR A 310 -17.79 7.74 1.20
N ILE A 311 -17.80 8.62 2.20
CA ILE A 311 -16.56 9.30 2.63
C ILE A 311 -15.51 8.31 3.19
N ILE A 312 -15.96 7.13 3.64
CA ILE A 312 -15.14 6.06 4.21
C ILE A 312 -14.34 5.34 3.11
N GLY A 313 -14.82 5.38 1.87
CA GLY A 313 -14.22 4.65 0.75
C GLY A 313 -12.80 5.08 0.40
N ALA A 314 -12.45 6.36 0.62
CA ALA A 314 -11.11 6.87 0.34
C ALA A 314 -10.67 7.95 1.35
N PRO A 315 -9.39 7.93 1.81
CA PRO A 315 -8.82 8.95 2.68
C PRO A 315 -9.00 10.40 2.19
N ALA A 316 -9.00 10.60 0.86
CA ALA A 316 -9.25 11.88 0.23
C ALA A 316 -10.53 12.57 0.75
N PHE A 317 -11.63 11.83 0.92
CA PHE A 317 -12.90 12.42 1.36
C PHE A 317 -12.89 12.80 2.85
N LEU A 318 -12.15 12.08 3.68
CA LEU A 318 -11.99 12.43 5.09
C LEU A 318 -11.13 13.69 5.26
N ILE A 319 -10.07 13.82 4.47
CA ILE A 319 -9.25 15.05 4.40
C ILE A 319 -10.10 16.24 3.91
N ALA A 320 -10.93 16.02 2.88
CA ALA A 320 -11.83 17.03 2.36
C ALA A 320 -12.86 17.49 3.41
N SER A 321 -13.47 16.55 4.14
CA SER A 321 -14.38 16.84 5.25
C SER A 321 -13.70 17.68 6.33
N GLN A 322 -12.44 17.37 6.66
CA GLN A 322 -11.67 18.13 7.64
C GLN A 322 -11.33 19.54 7.16
N ALA A 323 -10.99 19.72 5.88
CA ALA A 323 -10.76 21.06 5.32
C ALA A 323 -12.00 21.95 5.46
N LEU A 324 -13.21 21.39 5.28
CA LEU A 324 -14.46 22.12 5.52
C LEU A 324 -14.66 22.47 6.99
N ARG A 325 -14.36 21.55 7.92
CA ARG A 325 -14.42 21.82 9.37
C ARG A 325 -13.48 22.95 9.79
N GLU A 326 -12.27 23.00 9.23
CA GLU A 326 -11.30 24.08 9.49
C GLU A 326 -11.75 25.44 8.94
N ALA A 327 -12.53 25.43 7.86
CA ALA A 327 -13.21 26.60 7.31
C ALA A 327 -14.43 27.04 8.15
N GLY A 328 -14.75 26.35 9.26
CA GLY A 328 -15.92 26.63 10.08
C GLY A 328 -17.24 26.12 9.49
N ARG A 329 -17.17 25.22 8.50
CA ARG A 329 -18.33 24.55 7.91
C ARG A 329 -18.57 23.19 8.57
N PRO A 330 -19.77 22.61 8.48
CA PRO A 330 -19.99 21.23 8.89
C PRO A 330 -19.11 20.27 8.08
N GLY A 331 -18.68 19.17 8.70
CA GLY A 331 -18.05 18.07 7.96
C GLY A 331 -19.04 17.39 7.01
N LEU A 332 -18.51 16.58 6.10
CA LEU A 332 -19.32 15.75 5.22
C LEU A 332 -19.86 14.54 6.00
N GLY A 333 -21.18 14.34 5.98
CA GLY A 333 -21.80 13.08 6.44
C GLY A 333 -21.40 11.90 5.55
N ILE A 334 -21.58 10.66 6.05
CA ILE A 334 -21.11 9.44 5.36
C ILE A 334 -21.57 9.34 3.91
N PHE A 335 -22.84 9.63 3.66
CA PHE A 335 -23.47 9.54 2.35
C PHE A 335 -23.66 10.90 1.67
N ALA A 336 -23.02 11.96 2.17
CA ALA A 336 -23.17 13.30 1.62
C ALA A 336 -22.77 13.36 0.13
N ILE A 337 -21.73 12.60 -0.25
CA ILE A 337 -21.24 12.48 -1.63
C ILE A 337 -21.90 11.36 -2.44
N ALA A 338 -22.76 10.55 -1.83
CA ALA A 338 -23.35 9.37 -2.46
C ALA A 338 -24.11 9.66 -3.76
N PRO A 339 -24.89 10.76 -3.90
CA PRO A 339 -25.57 11.07 -5.16
C PRO A 339 -24.58 11.23 -6.32
N ILE A 340 -23.43 11.86 -6.07
CA ILE A 340 -22.36 11.99 -7.07
C ILE A 340 -21.76 10.61 -7.34
N GLY A 341 -21.35 9.88 -6.31
CA GLY A 341 -20.68 8.58 -6.49
C GLY A 341 -21.55 7.52 -7.18
N LEU A 342 -22.85 7.49 -6.88
CA LEU A 342 -23.81 6.64 -7.57
C LEU A 342 -23.96 7.03 -9.03
N ALA A 343 -24.04 8.33 -9.34
CA ALA A 343 -24.07 8.83 -10.71
C ALA A 343 -22.79 8.46 -11.48
N LEU A 344 -21.62 8.60 -10.85
CA LEU A 344 -20.32 8.23 -11.41
C LEU A 344 -20.23 6.72 -11.68
N SER A 345 -20.65 5.88 -10.73
CA SER A 345 -20.67 4.42 -10.87
C SER A 345 -21.63 3.97 -11.98
N ALA A 346 -22.83 4.55 -12.04
CA ALA A 346 -23.80 4.29 -13.10
C ALA A 346 -23.28 4.75 -14.47
N ALA A 347 -22.73 5.95 -14.57
CA ALA A 347 -22.17 6.50 -15.80
C ALA A 347 -20.95 5.70 -16.28
N GLY A 348 -20.06 5.29 -15.37
CA GLY A 348 -18.92 4.44 -15.69
C GLY A 348 -19.35 3.06 -16.20
N THR A 349 -20.35 2.45 -15.55
CA THR A 349 -20.93 1.18 -15.99
C THR A 349 -21.57 1.32 -17.38
N LEU A 350 -22.37 2.36 -17.58
CA LEU A 350 -23.03 2.64 -18.86
C LEU A 350 -22.01 2.94 -19.96
N PHE A 351 -20.97 3.72 -19.67
CA PHE A 351 -19.88 4.01 -20.59
C PHE A 351 -19.20 2.72 -21.07
N VAL A 352 -18.87 1.80 -20.16
CA VAL A 352 -18.24 0.53 -20.54
C VAL A 352 -19.18 -0.35 -21.36
N LEU A 353 -20.47 -0.40 -21.00
CA LEU A 353 -21.49 -1.16 -21.74
C LEU A 353 -21.70 -0.63 -23.16
N LEU A 354 -21.80 0.69 -23.33
CA LEU A 354 -22.11 1.31 -24.60
C LEU A 354 -20.88 1.45 -25.51
N VAL A 355 -19.79 2.00 -24.96
CA VAL A 355 -18.57 2.41 -25.67
C VAL A 355 -17.40 1.47 -25.37
N GLY A 356 -17.29 0.99 -24.13
CA GLY A 356 -16.18 0.16 -23.68
C GLY A 356 -16.01 -1.13 -24.49
N ARG A 357 -17.10 -1.73 -25.01
CA ARG A 357 -17.02 -2.88 -25.93
C ARG A 357 -16.12 -2.66 -27.16
N TRP A 358 -15.93 -1.41 -27.60
CA TRP A 358 -15.13 -1.07 -28.78
C TRP A 358 -13.78 -0.45 -28.39
N LEU A 359 -13.72 0.17 -27.22
CA LEU A 359 -12.56 0.91 -26.74
C LEU A 359 -11.60 0.05 -25.90
N LEU A 360 -12.12 -0.94 -25.18
CA LEU A 360 -11.33 -1.83 -24.33
C LEU A 360 -10.40 -2.70 -25.19
N PRO A 361 -9.11 -2.77 -24.86
CA PRO A 361 -8.16 -3.56 -25.63
C PRO A 361 -8.44 -5.05 -25.45
N GLU A 362 -8.33 -5.81 -26.54
CA GLU A 362 -8.29 -7.26 -26.50
C GLU A 362 -6.82 -7.70 -26.48
N ARG A 363 -6.35 -8.06 -25.29
CA ARG A 363 -4.98 -8.52 -25.07
C ARG A 363 -5.07 -9.97 -24.61
N LYS A 364 -4.24 -10.83 -25.17
CA LYS A 364 -3.93 -12.11 -24.54
C LYS A 364 -3.12 -11.79 -23.28
N GLY A 365 -3.82 -11.42 -22.19
CA GLY A 365 -3.24 -11.32 -20.86
C GLY A 365 -2.54 -12.64 -20.58
N ALA A 366 -1.28 -12.57 -20.13
CA ALA A 366 -0.41 -13.73 -20.12
C ALA A 366 -1.11 -14.92 -19.47
N GLU A 367 -1.43 -15.96 -20.26
CA GLU A 367 -1.84 -17.28 -19.76
C GLU A 367 -0.86 -17.76 -18.67
N SER A 368 0.37 -17.26 -18.70
CA SER A 368 1.44 -17.43 -17.72
C SER A 368 1.20 -16.80 -16.34
N ALA A 369 0.59 -15.61 -16.19
CA ALA A 369 0.52 -14.92 -14.89
C ALA A 369 -0.46 -15.62 -13.94
N ALA A 370 -1.63 -16.00 -14.43
CA ALA A 370 -2.61 -16.75 -13.64
C ALA A 370 -2.18 -18.21 -13.39
N ASN A 371 -1.28 -18.78 -14.23
CA ASN A 371 -0.62 -20.06 -13.95
C ASN A 371 0.52 -19.95 -12.92
N HIS A 372 1.10 -18.77 -12.72
CA HIS A 372 2.15 -18.56 -11.69
C HIS A 372 1.57 -18.32 -10.30
N PHE A 373 0.35 -17.78 -10.20
CA PHE A 373 -0.27 -17.47 -8.89
C PHE A 373 -1.19 -18.57 -8.35
N ARG A 374 -1.62 -19.51 -9.19
CA ARG A 374 -2.41 -20.68 -8.79
C ARG A 374 -1.83 -21.91 -9.47
N LEU A 375 -0.93 -22.57 -8.75
CA LEU A 375 -0.61 -23.96 -9.05
C LEU A 375 -1.85 -24.76 -8.69
N ASP A 376 -2.65 -25.12 -9.68
CA ASP A 376 -3.98 -25.71 -9.48
C ASP A 376 -3.89 -27.13 -8.85
N ASP A 377 -2.73 -27.77 -8.92
CA ASP A 377 -2.53 -29.17 -8.55
C ASP A 377 -1.13 -29.43 -7.96
N TYR A 378 -1.05 -30.07 -6.79
CA TYR A 378 0.18 -30.49 -6.12
C TYR A 378 0.24 -32.01 -6.03
N PHE A 379 1.46 -32.55 -6.02
CA PHE A 379 1.67 -33.96 -5.69
C PHE A 379 1.92 -34.12 -4.19
N THR A 380 1.20 -35.06 -3.58
CA THR A 380 1.39 -35.49 -2.19
C THR A 380 1.18 -37.01 -2.07
N GLU A 381 1.53 -37.58 -0.93
CA GLU A 381 1.44 -39.01 -0.65
C GLU A 381 0.46 -39.29 0.50
N LEU A 382 -0.43 -40.25 0.28
CA LEU A 382 -1.43 -40.67 1.25
C LEU A 382 -1.28 -42.16 1.55
N THR A 383 -1.16 -42.50 2.83
CA THR A 383 -1.18 -43.91 3.26
C THR A 383 -2.58 -44.32 3.69
N VAL A 384 -3.01 -45.48 3.21
CA VAL A 384 -4.27 -46.11 3.57
C VAL A 384 -4.11 -46.84 4.92
N LEU A 385 -4.69 -46.31 6.00
CA LEU A 385 -4.68 -46.94 7.33
C LEU A 385 -5.84 -47.94 7.51
N GLU A 386 -5.87 -48.66 8.64
CA GLU A 386 -6.88 -49.69 8.94
C GLU A 386 -8.32 -49.17 8.90
N ASP A 387 -8.54 -47.96 9.42
CA ASP A 387 -9.84 -47.26 9.49
C ASP A 387 -10.13 -46.41 8.24
N SER A 388 -9.33 -46.53 7.17
CA SER A 388 -9.42 -45.65 6.01
C SER A 388 -10.73 -45.82 5.22
N PRO A 389 -11.41 -44.72 4.83
CA PRO A 389 -12.56 -44.76 3.94
C PRO A 389 -12.20 -45.21 2.51
N PHE A 390 -10.90 -45.32 2.20
CA PHE A 390 -10.38 -45.78 0.91
C PHE A 390 -10.14 -47.30 0.87
N ARG A 391 -10.15 -47.98 2.02
CA ARG A 391 -9.90 -49.42 2.12
C ARG A 391 -10.89 -50.21 1.25
N GLY A 392 -10.36 -51.12 0.44
CA GLY A 392 -11.15 -52.02 -0.42
C GLY A 392 -11.83 -51.37 -1.62
N LYS A 393 -11.74 -50.03 -1.76
CA LYS A 393 -12.22 -49.29 -2.94
C LYS A 393 -11.23 -49.39 -4.08
N THR A 394 -11.71 -49.18 -5.30
CA THR A 394 -10.85 -49.08 -6.46
C THR A 394 -10.18 -47.71 -6.54
N VAL A 395 -9.01 -47.62 -7.18
CA VAL A 395 -8.31 -46.34 -7.39
C VAL A 395 -9.20 -45.29 -8.06
N GLU A 396 -10.02 -45.68 -9.05
CA GLU A 396 -11.00 -44.77 -9.69
C GLU A 396 -12.10 -44.25 -8.75
N ALA A 397 -12.42 -45.01 -7.69
CA ALA A 397 -13.44 -44.62 -6.73
C ALA A 397 -12.90 -43.68 -5.64
N VAL A 398 -11.58 -43.59 -5.46
CA VAL A 398 -10.94 -42.69 -4.49
C VAL A 398 -11.23 -41.24 -4.83
N GLY A 399 -11.03 -40.83 -6.09
CA GLY A 399 -11.29 -39.46 -6.54
C GLY A 399 -12.77 -39.06 -6.56
N LYS A 400 -13.68 -40.00 -6.29
CA LYS A 400 -15.12 -39.79 -6.16
C LYS A 400 -15.61 -39.94 -4.71
N THR A 401 -14.71 -40.27 -3.78
CA THR A 401 -15.02 -40.46 -2.37
C THR A 401 -14.73 -39.16 -1.62
N GLY A 402 -15.76 -38.55 -1.04
CA GLY A 402 -15.63 -37.35 -0.20
C GLY A 402 -15.86 -36.02 -0.96
N PRO A 403 -15.83 -34.88 -0.24
CA PRO A 403 -16.05 -33.55 -0.82
C PRO A 403 -14.82 -32.94 -1.51
N TYR A 404 -13.69 -33.65 -1.54
CA TYR A 404 -12.38 -33.18 -2.03
C TYR A 404 -12.07 -33.73 -3.44
N ARG A 405 -11.23 -33.00 -4.21
CA ARG A 405 -10.78 -33.44 -5.54
C ARG A 405 -9.41 -34.10 -5.43
N LEU A 406 -9.37 -35.40 -5.69
CA LEU A 406 -8.17 -36.20 -5.48
C LEU A 406 -7.97 -37.12 -6.68
N GLU A 407 -6.91 -36.90 -7.44
CA GLU A 407 -6.56 -37.74 -8.57
C GLU A 407 -5.38 -38.62 -8.19
N VAL A 408 -5.61 -39.93 -8.13
CA VAL A 408 -4.53 -40.88 -7.87
C VAL A 408 -3.72 -41.06 -9.14
N VAL A 409 -2.48 -40.60 -9.12
CA VAL A 409 -1.55 -40.67 -10.26
C VAL A 409 -0.55 -41.82 -10.13
N GLY A 410 -0.44 -42.42 -8.94
CA GLY A 410 0.45 -43.53 -8.65
C GLY A 410 0.02 -44.33 -7.44
N LEU A 411 0.43 -45.60 -7.40
CA LEU A 411 0.23 -46.51 -6.28
C LEU A 411 1.56 -47.19 -5.98
N VAL A 412 1.97 -47.18 -4.72
CA VAL A 412 3.13 -47.90 -4.20
C VAL A 412 2.62 -48.88 -3.15
N ARG A 413 3.01 -50.15 -3.31
CA ARG A 413 2.67 -51.24 -2.39
C ARG A 413 3.97 -51.96 -2.03
N ASP A 414 4.17 -52.22 -0.74
CA ASP A 414 5.38 -52.87 -0.22
C ASP A 414 6.69 -52.18 -0.67
N GLY A 415 6.67 -50.84 -0.73
CA GLY A 415 7.82 -50.04 -1.16
C GLY A 415 8.16 -50.15 -2.65
N ARG A 416 7.29 -50.75 -3.48
CA ARG A 416 7.46 -50.84 -4.94
C ARG A 416 6.27 -50.22 -5.67
N ARG A 417 6.58 -49.46 -6.72
CA ARG A 417 5.55 -48.88 -7.59
C ARG A 417 4.79 -50.01 -8.29
N VAL A 418 3.46 -49.93 -8.25
CA VAL A 418 2.59 -50.87 -8.95
C VAL A 418 2.51 -50.46 -10.42
N PRO A 419 2.99 -51.28 -11.37
CA PRO A 419 2.98 -50.94 -12.79
C PRO A 419 1.60 -51.20 -13.43
N GLY A 420 1.29 -50.45 -14.50
CA GLY A 420 0.11 -50.64 -15.33
C GLY A 420 -1.11 -49.79 -14.95
N PRO A 421 -2.27 -50.00 -15.61
CA PRO A 421 -3.48 -49.23 -15.38
C PRO A 421 -3.99 -49.40 -13.94
N LEU A 422 -4.09 -48.30 -13.21
CA LEU A 422 -4.45 -48.30 -11.78
C LEU A 422 -5.95 -48.44 -11.53
N GLY A 423 -6.79 -48.06 -12.49
CA GLY A 423 -8.21 -47.74 -12.24
C GLY A 423 -9.04 -48.83 -11.55
N GLY A 424 -8.85 -50.10 -11.92
CA GLY A 424 -9.56 -51.24 -11.33
C GLY A 424 -8.90 -51.87 -10.10
N ARG A 425 -7.74 -51.37 -9.66
CA ARG A 425 -7.00 -51.94 -8.52
C ARG A 425 -7.67 -51.55 -7.21
N ARG A 426 -7.83 -52.52 -6.31
CA ARG A 426 -8.36 -52.29 -4.96
C ARG A 426 -7.25 -51.91 -4.00
N LEU A 427 -7.55 -50.94 -3.14
CA LEU A 427 -6.64 -50.44 -2.13
C LEU A 427 -6.62 -51.33 -0.88
N GLU A 428 -5.42 -51.58 -0.39
CA GLU A 428 -5.11 -52.35 0.80
C GLU A 428 -4.50 -51.46 1.88
N VAL A 429 -4.53 -51.93 3.14
CA VAL A 429 -3.89 -51.20 4.25
C VAL A 429 -2.39 -51.19 4.02
N GLY A 430 -1.76 -50.03 4.18
CA GLY A 430 -0.33 -49.81 3.91
C GLY A 430 -0.02 -49.40 2.47
N ASP A 431 -1.01 -49.33 1.57
CA ASP A 431 -0.83 -48.74 0.26
C ASP A 431 -0.52 -47.24 0.38
N VAL A 432 0.48 -46.78 -0.39
CA VAL A 432 0.83 -45.37 -0.53
C VAL A 432 0.35 -44.86 -1.88
N LEU A 433 -0.56 -43.90 -1.86
CA LEU A 433 -1.13 -43.26 -3.03
C LEU A 433 -0.36 -42.00 -3.33
N LEU A 434 0.22 -41.92 -4.53
CA LEU A 434 0.68 -40.65 -5.07
C LEU A 434 -0.54 -39.94 -5.66
N VAL A 435 -0.90 -38.81 -5.07
CA VAL A 435 -2.12 -38.08 -5.41
C VAL A 435 -1.80 -36.69 -5.88
N ARG A 436 -2.53 -36.28 -6.92
CA ARG A 436 -2.58 -34.92 -7.42
C ARG A 436 -3.84 -34.25 -6.86
N THR A 437 -3.66 -33.17 -6.12
CA THR A 437 -4.78 -32.51 -5.42
C THR A 437 -4.50 -31.03 -5.16
N SER A 438 -5.54 -30.25 -4.87
CA SER A 438 -5.41 -28.85 -4.50
C SER A 438 -4.95 -28.68 -3.05
N PRO A 439 -4.27 -27.59 -2.70
CA PRO A 439 -3.86 -27.35 -1.31
C PRO A 439 -5.01 -27.29 -0.30
N GLU A 440 -6.18 -26.78 -0.69
CA GLU A 440 -7.37 -26.76 0.16
C GLU A 440 -7.83 -28.17 0.50
N ASP A 441 -7.73 -29.08 -0.47
CA ASP A 441 -8.05 -30.49 -0.31
C ASP A 441 -7.01 -31.20 0.57
N ILE A 442 -5.71 -30.84 0.50
CA ILE A 442 -4.68 -31.36 1.43
C ILE A 442 -5.08 -31.10 2.89
N VAL A 443 -5.54 -29.87 3.20
CA VAL A 443 -6.00 -29.51 4.55
C VAL A 443 -7.24 -30.30 4.96
N ALA A 444 -8.18 -30.53 4.04
CA ALA A 444 -9.39 -31.30 4.28
C ALA A 444 -9.08 -32.79 4.53
N ILE A 445 -8.16 -33.37 3.77
CA ILE A 445 -7.74 -34.77 3.90
C ILE A 445 -7.06 -35.03 5.25
N ARG A 446 -6.27 -34.07 5.77
CA ARG A 446 -5.65 -34.18 7.11
C ARG A 446 -6.68 -34.38 8.23
N SER A 447 -7.88 -33.82 8.07
CA SER A 447 -8.96 -33.95 9.06
C SER A 447 -9.82 -35.21 8.89
N GLU A 448 -9.58 -36.02 7.86
CA GLU A 448 -10.32 -37.25 7.60
C GLU A 448 -9.76 -38.40 8.46
N ALA A 449 -10.64 -39.13 9.16
CA ALA A 449 -10.22 -40.26 9.98
C ALA A 449 -9.72 -41.43 9.11
N GLY A 450 -8.61 -42.06 9.49
CA GLY A 450 -8.06 -43.25 8.82
C GLY A 450 -7.25 -42.96 7.54
N VAL A 451 -6.92 -41.70 7.25
CA VAL A 451 -5.98 -41.33 6.17
C VAL A 451 -4.84 -40.55 6.79
N GLU A 452 -3.60 -40.97 6.56
CA GLU A 452 -2.43 -40.24 7.03
C GLU A 452 -1.69 -39.64 5.83
N LEU A 453 -1.55 -38.31 5.85
CA LEU A 453 -0.61 -37.61 4.98
C LEU A 453 0.79 -37.94 5.47
N HIS A 454 1.60 -38.61 4.65
CA HIS A 454 2.99 -38.81 5.02
C HIS A 454 3.75 -37.48 4.90
N PRO A 455 4.23 -36.90 6.02
CA PRO A 455 5.11 -35.77 5.94
C PRO A 455 6.41 -36.23 5.29
N ILE A 456 6.82 -35.57 4.20
CA ILE A 456 7.91 -36.03 3.33
C ILE A 456 9.26 -36.22 4.08
N ALA A 457 9.41 -35.61 5.27
CA ALA A 457 10.62 -35.71 6.10
C ALA A 457 10.63 -36.88 7.11
N GLN A 458 9.52 -37.59 7.36
CA GLN A 458 9.45 -38.61 8.41
C GLN A 458 9.55 -40.04 7.85
N TYR A 459 10.76 -40.45 7.47
CA TYR A 459 11.10 -41.87 7.32
C TYR A 459 12.24 -42.22 8.30
N ARG A 460 11.89 -42.26 9.58
CA ARG A 460 12.56 -43.10 10.57
C ARG A 460 11.47 -43.92 11.26
N PRO A 461 11.61 -45.26 11.38
CA PRO A 461 10.61 -46.06 12.06
C PRO A 461 10.65 -45.73 13.56
N GLY A 462 9.52 -45.26 14.08
CA GLY A 462 9.29 -45.05 15.51
C GLY A 462 9.23 -43.57 15.90
N GLU A 463 8.01 -43.03 15.98
CA GLU A 463 7.49 -42.08 16.98
C GLU A 463 6.29 -41.30 16.39
N THR A 464 5.11 -41.93 16.44
CA THR A 464 3.83 -41.26 16.22
C THR A 464 3.45 -40.45 17.45
N THR A 465 3.90 -39.19 17.54
CA THR A 465 3.34 -38.23 18.50
C THR A 465 2.19 -37.46 17.84
N ARG A 466 0.99 -37.97 18.09
CA ARG A 466 -0.29 -37.32 17.82
C ARG A 466 -0.47 -36.21 18.87
N ASN A 467 0.12 -35.03 18.65
CA ASN A 467 -0.22 -33.85 19.42
C ASN A 467 -1.35 -33.10 18.71
N GLU A 468 -2.56 -33.46 19.12
CA GLU A 468 -3.72 -32.59 19.06
C GLU A 468 -3.42 -31.35 19.92
N GLU A 469 -3.74 -30.15 19.42
CA GLU A 469 -3.49 -28.84 20.05
C GLU A 469 -2.05 -28.29 19.90
N SER A 470 -1.77 -27.67 18.75
CA SER A 470 -0.75 -26.61 18.66
C SER A 470 -1.23 -25.47 17.79
N GLU A 471 -1.01 -24.27 18.32
CA GLU A 471 -1.51 -23.00 17.84
C GLU A 471 -0.99 -22.69 16.44
N ALA A 472 -1.92 -22.39 15.53
CA ALA A 472 -1.70 -21.71 14.25
C ALA A 472 -0.54 -22.21 13.35
N GLU A 473 -0.44 -23.51 13.07
CA GLU A 473 0.41 -24.01 11.98
C GLU A 473 -0.04 -23.38 10.63
N ARG A 474 0.85 -22.61 9.99
CA ARG A 474 0.60 -21.95 8.70
C ARG A 474 1.18 -22.77 7.55
N LEU A 475 0.53 -22.66 6.40
CA LEU A 475 1.01 -23.20 5.15
C LEU A 475 1.60 -22.07 4.30
N VAL A 476 2.70 -22.35 3.59
CA VAL A 476 3.33 -21.40 2.66
C VAL A 476 3.90 -22.13 1.46
N GLN A 477 4.02 -21.43 0.33
CA GLN A 477 4.69 -21.94 -0.86
C GLN A 477 6.10 -21.37 -0.92
N ALA A 478 7.10 -22.25 -1.07
CA ALA A 478 8.51 -21.91 -1.19
C ALA A 478 9.05 -22.31 -2.57
N VAL A 479 9.65 -21.39 -3.31
CA VAL A 479 10.30 -21.69 -4.61
C VAL A 479 11.79 -21.91 -4.43
N VAL A 480 12.31 -23.04 -4.91
CA VAL A 480 13.75 -23.35 -4.88
C VAL A 480 14.51 -22.43 -5.84
N ALA A 481 15.49 -21.69 -5.33
CA ALA A 481 16.26 -20.71 -6.09
C ALA A 481 17.14 -21.34 -7.20
N PRO A 482 17.39 -20.64 -8.33
CA PRO A 482 18.49 -20.95 -9.23
C PRO A 482 19.81 -20.89 -8.45
N ARG A 483 20.57 -22.00 -8.47
CA ARG A 483 21.80 -22.23 -7.67
C ARG A 483 21.59 -22.45 -6.16
N SER A 484 20.38 -22.83 -5.74
CA SER A 484 20.12 -23.26 -4.37
C SER A 484 20.96 -24.48 -3.98
N GLU A 485 21.51 -24.51 -2.77
CA GLU A 485 22.16 -25.70 -2.20
C GLU A 485 21.19 -26.87 -1.96
N LEU A 486 19.89 -26.56 -1.97
CA LEU A 486 18.81 -27.55 -1.90
C LEU A 486 18.68 -28.31 -3.22
N ALA A 487 19.06 -27.69 -4.35
CA ALA A 487 18.98 -28.31 -5.66
C ALA A 487 19.99 -29.46 -5.79
N GLY A 488 19.53 -30.59 -6.31
CA GLY A 488 20.31 -31.82 -6.48
C GLY A 488 20.27 -32.78 -5.29
N ARG A 489 19.79 -32.34 -4.12
CA ARG A 489 19.60 -33.19 -2.92
C ARG A 489 18.16 -33.72 -2.88
N THR A 490 17.97 -34.88 -2.25
CA THR A 490 16.62 -35.44 -2.03
C THR A 490 15.95 -34.74 -0.84
N LEU A 491 14.62 -34.70 -0.82
CA LEU A 491 13.88 -34.13 0.31
C LEU A 491 14.19 -34.83 1.64
N SER A 492 14.40 -36.15 1.60
CA SER A 492 14.83 -36.96 2.76
C SER A 492 16.23 -36.61 3.29
N GLN A 493 17.16 -36.23 2.41
CA GLN A 493 18.53 -35.83 2.80
C GLN A 493 18.58 -34.45 3.47
N LEU A 494 17.62 -33.58 3.16
CA LEU A 494 17.59 -32.20 3.64
C LEU A 494 17.00 -32.07 5.05
N ASP A 495 16.19 -33.04 5.49
CA ASP A 495 15.52 -33.08 6.80
C ASP A 495 14.95 -31.70 7.18
N PHE A 496 14.00 -31.23 6.35
CA PHE A 496 13.39 -29.89 6.47
C PHE A 496 12.83 -29.61 7.86
N ARG A 497 12.31 -30.64 8.54
CA ARG A 497 11.78 -30.53 9.90
C ARG A 497 12.88 -30.15 10.88
N ARG A 498 14.03 -30.82 10.83
CA ARG A 498 15.14 -30.52 11.73
C ARG A 498 15.85 -29.22 11.35
N ARG A 499 16.03 -28.96 10.05
CA ARG A 499 16.76 -27.79 9.54
C ARG A 499 15.98 -26.49 9.74
N TYR A 500 14.69 -26.49 9.45
CA TYR A 500 13.86 -25.28 9.45
C TYR A 500 12.67 -25.32 10.41
N GLY A 501 12.43 -26.43 11.11
CA GLY A 501 11.18 -26.59 11.89
C GLY A 501 9.94 -26.71 11.01
N ALA A 502 10.09 -26.81 9.69
CA ALA A 502 9.00 -26.83 8.73
C ALA A 502 8.86 -28.21 8.10
N ILE A 503 7.63 -28.60 7.81
CA ILE A 503 7.28 -29.88 7.19
C ILE A 503 6.93 -29.63 5.73
N VAL A 504 7.48 -30.42 4.81
CA VAL A 504 7.09 -30.38 3.39
C VAL A 504 5.87 -31.28 3.21
N LEU A 505 4.78 -30.70 2.72
CA LEU A 505 3.50 -31.39 2.45
C LEU A 505 3.30 -31.74 0.98
N GLY A 506 3.92 -31.00 0.08
CA GLY A 506 3.72 -31.18 -1.36
C GLY A 506 4.83 -30.56 -2.18
N LEU A 507 4.99 -31.09 -3.40
CA LEU A 507 5.97 -30.66 -4.37
C LEU A 507 5.26 -30.41 -5.72
N TRP A 508 5.62 -29.31 -6.38
CA TRP A 508 5.22 -29.00 -7.74
C TRP A 508 6.44 -28.73 -8.63
N ARG A 509 6.38 -29.22 -9.89
CA ARG A 509 7.44 -29.09 -10.89
C ARG A 509 6.84 -28.87 -12.28
N GLN A 510 7.44 -27.97 -13.05
CA GLN A 510 6.97 -27.56 -14.38
C GLN A 510 7.06 -28.65 -15.47
N ALA A 511 7.81 -29.74 -15.25
CA ALA A 511 8.08 -30.78 -16.25
C ALA A 511 7.80 -32.19 -15.72
N GLY A 512 6.74 -32.82 -16.25
CA GLY A 512 6.54 -34.27 -16.29
C GLY A 512 6.34 -34.99 -14.94
N TRP A 513 6.04 -36.29 -15.05
CA TRP A 513 5.75 -37.20 -13.94
C TRP A 513 6.88 -37.24 -12.90
N LEU A 514 6.50 -37.37 -11.62
CA LEU A 514 7.42 -37.79 -10.56
C LEU A 514 7.47 -39.32 -10.59
N ASP A 515 8.64 -39.87 -10.96
CA ASP A 515 8.80 -41.32 -11.16
C ASP A 515 9.10 -42.11 -9.87
N GLU A 516 9.39 -41.39 -8.78
CA GLU A 516 9.85 -41.90 -7.48
C GLU A 516 9.04 -41.27 -6.32
N GLU A 517 9.15 -41.84 -5.12
CA GLU A 517 8.59 -41.29 -3.87
C GLU A 517 9.06 -39.83 -3.68
N ILE A 518 8.18 -38.96 -3.21
CA ILE A 518 8.47 -37.52 -3.07
C ILE A 518 9.66 -37.32 -2.13
N ALA A 519 9.79 -38.13 -1.08
CA ALA A 519 10.93 -38.12 -0.16
C ALA A 519 12.27 -38.40 -0.85
N GLN A 520 12.27 -39.25 -1.88
CA GLN A 520 13.47 -39.63 -2.63
C GLN A 520 13.71 -38.74 -3.86
N THR A 521 12.75 -37.89 -4.21
CA THR A 521 12.86 -36.97 -5.33
C THR A 521 13.94 -35.92 -5.07
N ARG A 522 14.88 -35.78 -6.01
CA ARG A 522 15.88 -34.70 -6.02
C ARG A 522 15.24 -33.38 -6.39
N LEU A 523 15.44 -32.35 -5.57
CA LEU A 523 14.96 -31.00 -5.85
C LEU A 523 15.72 -30.38 -7.03
N ARG A 524 15.02 -29.54 -7.78
CA ARG A 524 15.56 -28.76 -8.91
C ARG A 524 15.25 -27.29 -8.68
N ALA A 525 16.08 -26.42 -9.27
CA ALA A 525 15.77 -25.00 -9.30
C ALA A 525 14.41 -24.76 -9.99
N GLY A 526 13.56 -23.94 -9.39
CA GLY A 526 12.20 -23.69 -9.84
C GLY A 526 11.14 -24.66 -9.32
N ASP A 527 11.52 -25.69 -8.55
CA ASP A 527 10.54 -26.49 -7.82
C ASP A 527 9.80 -25.64 -6.79
N VAL A 528 8.51 -25.92 -6.59
CA VAL A 528 7.69 -25.26 -5.58
C VAL A 528 7.30 -26.25 -4.50
N LEU A 529 7.65 -25.92 -3.27
CA LEU A 529 7.38 -26.71 -2.07
C LEU A 529 6.22 -26.10 -1.30
N VAL A 530 5.28 -26.94 -0.86
CA VAL A 530 4.26 -26.55 0.13
C VAL A 530 4.80 -26.91 1.50
N LEU A 531 5.03 -25.89 2.33
CA LEU A 531 5.61 -26.02 3.65
C LEU A 531 4.58 -25.72 4.73
N GLN A 532 4.68 -26.42 5.85
CA GLN A 532 3.89 -26.23 7.05
C GLN A 532 4.80 -25.93 8.23
N GLY A 533 4.51 -24.87 8.98
CA GLY A 533 5.29 -24.50 10.18
C GLY A 533 4.65 -23.37 10.96
N ASP A 534 5.18 -23.09 12.14
CA ASP A 534 4.87 -21.87 12.90
C ASP A 534 5.59 -20.65 12.29
N ASP A 535 5.27 -19.45 12.79
CA ASP A 535 5.82 -18.19 12.24
C ASP A 535 7.36 -18.18 12.27
N GLU A 536 7.98 -18.72 13.31
CA GLU A 536 9.43 -18.78 13.46
C GLU A 536 10.09 -19.77 12.49
N ALA A 537 9.48 -20.94 12.26
CA ALA A 537 9.94 -21.90 11.27
C ALA A 537 9.90 -21.30 9.86
N LEU A 538 8.81 -20.60 9.54
CA LEU A 538 8.63 -20.00 8.22
C LEU A 538 9.58 -18.83 7.99
N GLU A 539 9.87 -18.00 8.99
CA GLU A 539 10.90 -16.95 8.89
C GLU A 539 12.30 -17.53 8.63
N ARG A 540 12.64 -18.67 9.24
CA ARG A 540 13.91 -19.37 8.97
C ARG A 540 14.01 -19.88 7.54
N VAL A 541 12.89 -20.39 6.99
CA VAL A 541 12.82 -20.76 5.57
C VAL A 541 12.99 -19.52 4.68
N ALA A 542 12.36 -18.40 5.05
CA ALA A 542 12.43 -17.13 4.31
C ALA A 542 13.86 -16.57 4.21
N GLY A 543 14.64 -16.78 5.26
CA GLY A 543 16.01 -16.31 5.37
C GLY A 543 17.03 -17.16 4.59
N ASP A 544 16.64 -18.34 4.07
CA ASP A 544 17.57 -19.19 3.31
C ASP A 544 17.73 -18.65 1.87
N PRO A 545 18.95 -18.27 1.44
CA PRO A 545 19.20 -17.73 0.10
C PRO A 545 18.91 -18.75 -1.02
N GLY A 546 18.79 -20.04 -0.68
CA GLY A 546 18.35 -21.10 -1.58
C GLY A 546 16.84 -21.13 -1.85
N ILE A 547 16.05 -20.21 -1.28
CA ILE A 547 14.59 -20.12 -1.43
C ILE A 547 14.22 -18.69 -1.86
N LEU A 548 13.55 -18.54 -3.01
CA LEU A 548 13.31 -17.23 -3.63
C LEU A 548 12.00 -16.55 -3.23
N MET A 549 11.03 -17.27 -2.69
CA MET A 549 9.72 -16.70 -2.45
C MET A 549 8.94 -17.52 -1.43
N LEU A 550 8.45 -16.89 -0.37
CA LEU A 550 7.37 -17.40 0.46
C LEU A 550 6.10 -16.66 0.10
N VAL A 551 5.25 -17.28 -0.71
CA VAL A 551 3.88 -16.77 -0.85
C VAL A 551 3.07 -17.38 0.31
N PRO A 552 2.48 -16.57 1.21
CA PRO A 552 1.59 -17.12 2.21
C PRO A 552 0.47 -17.88 1.51
N PHE A 553 0.30 -19.15 1.87
CA PHE A 553 -0.80 -19.92 1.36
C PHE A 553 -2.09 -19.27 1.87
N GLN A 554 -3.05 -18.98 0.99
CA GLN A 554 -4.32 -18.36 1.40
C GLN A 554 -5.24 -19.30 2.20
N GLY A 555 -4.80 -20.51 2.52
CA GLY A 555 -5.51 -21.44 3.40
C GLY A 555 -5.14 -21.31 4.86
N GLU A 556 -5.07 -20.09 5.41
CA GLU A 556 -5.43 -19.97 6.81
C GLU A 556 -6.86 -20.52 6.96
N ARG A 557 -7.15 -21.26 8.04
CA ARG A 557 -8.53 -21.57 8.44
C ARG A 557 -9.24 -20.24 8.70
N SER A 558 -9.78 -19.62 7.66
CA SER A 558 -10.64 -18.46 7.78
C SER A 558 -11.82 -18.89 8.66
N PRO A 559 -12.10 -18.20 9.78
CA PRO A 559 -13.26 -18.49 10.60
C PRO A 559 -14.53 -18.05 9.85
N ARG A 560 -14.87 -18.75 8.75
CA ARG A 560 -16.03 -18.48 7.89
C ARG A 560 -17.34 -18.43 8.67
N ARG A 561 -17.39 -19.10 9.82
CA ARG A 561 -18.52 -19.07 10.76
C ARG A 561 -18.78 -17.67 11.36
N LYS A 562 -17.79 -16.77 11.36
CA LYS A 562 -17.91 -15.39 11.87
C LYS A 562 -18.22 -14.35 10.79
N ALA A 563 -18.29 -14.74 9.52
CA ALA A 563 -18.72 -13.87 8.41
C ALA A 563 -20.02 -13.09 8.68
N PRO A 564 -21.13 -13.70 9.17
CA PRO A 564 -22.36 -12.96 9.41
C PRO A 564 -22.22 -11.95 10.57
N VAL A 565 -21.41 -12.27 11.58
CA VAL A 565 -21.14 -11.36 12.71
C VAL A 565 -20.37 -10.14 12.21
N ALA A 566 -19.30 -10.35 11.44
CA ALA A 566 -18.53 -9.25 10.87
C ALA A 566 -19.38 -8.36 9.95
N ALA A 567 -20.19 -8.97 9.08
CA ALA A 567 -21.12 -8.21 8.23
C ALA A 567 -22.14 -7.41 9.06
N ALA A 568 -22.72 -8.01 10.10
CA ALA A 568 -23.67 -7.34 10.98
C ALA A 568 -23.04 -6.16 11.74
N VAL A 569 -21.82 -6.32 12.27
CA VAL A 569 -21.09 -5.23 12.94
C VAL A 569 -20.78 -4.10 11.96
N MET A 570 -20.32 -4.41 10.75
CA MET A 570 -20.07 -3.38 9.73
C MET A 570 -21.36 -2.62 9.39
N ILE A 571 -22.47 -3.32 9.14
CA ILE A 571 -23.77 -2.70 8.87
C ILE A 571 -24.20 -1.82 10.05
N ALA A 572 -24.09 -2.31 11.28
CA ALA A 572 -24.44 -1.54 12.47
C ALA A 572 -23.58 -0.27 12.60
N THR A 573 -22.26 -0.36 12.40
CA THR A 573 -21.36 0.80 12.40
C THR A 573 -21.76 1.83 11.35
N VAL A 574 -22.04 1.40 10.12
CA VAL A 574 -22.48 2.29 9.05
C VAL A 574 -23.82 2.95 9.40
N LEU A 575 -24.81 2.20 9.90
CA LEU A 575 -26.11 2.76 10.25
C LEU A 575 -26.02 3.76 11.42
N LEU A 576 -25.24 3.43 12.47
CA LEU A 576 -25.04 4.32 13.62
C LEU A 576 -24.45 5.68 13.21
N ALA A 577 -23.48 5.66 12.31
CA ALA A 577 -22.85 6.87 11.81
C ALA A 577 -23.69 7.58 10.72
N ALA A 578 -24.46 6.84 9.92
CA ALA A 578 -25.31 7.43 8.88
C ALA A 578 -26.53 8.16 9.44
N PHE A 579 -27.09 7.67 10.55
CA PHE A 579 -28.19 8.32 11.26
C PHE A 579 -27.72 9.32 12.33
N ASP A 580 -26.42 9.64 12.36
CA ASP A 580 -25.81 10.59 13.31
C ASP A 580 -26.11 10.23 14.79
N VAL A 581 -26.29 8.94 15.09
CA VAL A 581 -26.47 8.44 16.47
C VAL A 581 -25.15 8.51 17.23
N LEU A 582 -24.05 8.26 16.51
CA LEU A 582 -22.68 8.45 16.96
C LEU A 582 -21.91 9.17 15.86
N SER A 583 -20.91 9.98 16.23
CA SER A 583 -19.96 10.53 15.27
C SER A 583 -19.19 9.39 14.56
N ILE A 584 -18.71 9.66 13.36
CA ILE A 584 -18.17 8.64 12.44
C ILE A 584 -16.95 7.94 13.08
N GLU A 585 -16.09 8.70 13.76
CA GLU A 585 -14.94 8.21 14.50
C GLU A 585 -15.33 7.30 15.66
N MET A 586 -16.40 7.64 16.39
CA MET A 586 -16.89 6.84 17.53
C MET A 586 -17.59 5.57 17.07
N ALA A 587 -18.41 5.63 16.03
CA ALA A 587 -19.05 4.47 15.43
C ALA A 587 -18.01 3.50 14.84
N GLY A 588 -16.99 4.04 14.16
CA GLY A 588 -15.87 3.28 13.63
C GLY A 588 -15.10 2.58 14.75
N LEU A 589 -14.72 3.30 15.81
CA LEU A 589 -13.99 2.75 16.94
C LEU A 589 -14.81 1.66 17.67
N ALA A 590 -16.10 1.91 17.92
CA ALA A 590 -17.00 0.93 18.51
C ALA A 590 -17.11 -0.34 17.65
N GLY A 591 -17.20 -0.19 16.32
CA GLY A 591 -17.19 -1.31 15.38
C GLY A 591 -15.89 -2.10 15.40
N ALA A 592 -14.74 -1.42 15.39
CA ALA A 592 -13.42 -2.04 15.47
C ALA A 592 -13.26 -2.84 16.77
N VAL A 593 -13.67 -2.28 17.91
CA VAL A 593 -13.67 -2.97 19.20
C VAL A 593 -14.62 -4.18 19.17
N ALA A 594 -15.83 -4.03 18.63
CA ALA A 594 -16.79 -5.13 18.50
C ALA A 594 -16.26 -6.29 17.62
N MET A 595 -15.50 -5.98 16.56
CA MET A 595 -14.84 -7.01 15.73
C MET A 595 -13.79 -7.81 16.51
N VAL A 596 -13.04 -7.14 17.39
CA VAL A 596 -12.04 -7.81 18.25
C VAL A 596 -12.73 -8.61 19.35
N LEU A 597 -13.72 -8.05 20.04
CA LEU A 597 -14.45 -8.74 21.11
C LEU A 597 -15.26 -9.93 20.63
N SER A 598 -15.84 -9.86 19.42
CA SER A 598 -16.49 -11.01 18.78
C SER A 598 -15.49 -12.05 18.25
N GLY A 599 -14.20 -11.75 18.31
CA GLY A 599 -13.10 -12.55 17.81
C GLY A 599 -13.13 -12.74 16.29
N CYS A 600 -13.67 -11.79 15.54
CA CYS A 600 -13.49 -11.73 14.09
C CYS A 600 -12.02 -11.43 13.74
N LEU A 601 -11.33 -10.69 14.62
CA LEU A 601 -9.89 -10.46 14.61
C LEU A 601 -9.31 -10.62 16.03
N THR A 602 -8.04 -11.00 16.13
CA THR A 602 -7.27 -10.84 17.37
C THR A 602 -6.76 -9.41 17.50
N SER A 603 -6.43 -8.98 18.73
CA SER A 603 -5.86 -7.64 18.97
C SER A 603 -4.58 -7.42 18.15
N ALA A 604 -3.70 -8.43 18.08
CA ALA A 604 -2.48 -8.35 17.29
C ALA A 604 -2.74 -8.23 15.78
N GLN A 605 -3.80 -8.86 15.26
CA GLN A 605 -4.22 -8.70 13.87
C GLN A 605 -4.82 -7.31 13.62
N ALA A 606 -5.61 -6.78 14.57
CA ALA A 606 -6.17 -5.44 14.47
C ALA A 606 -5.06 -4.36 14.39
N TYR A 607 -4.05 -4.42 15.26
CA TYR A 607 -2.91 -3.49 15.18
C TYR A 607 -2.11 -3.63 13.89
N ARG A 608 -1.88 -4.87 13.41
CA ARG A 608 -1.20 -5.13 12.13
C ARG A 608 -2.01 -4.66 10.91
N ALA A 609 -3.33 -4.57 11.03
CA ALA A 609 -4.19 -4.12 9.95
C ALA A 609 -4.11 -2.61 9.71
N ILE A 610 -3.77 -1.82 10.74
CA ILE A 610 -3.70 -0.37 10.65
C ILE A 610 -2.45 0.02 9.85
N ASP A 611 -2.66 0.65 8.69
CA ASP A 611 -1.55 1.28 7.96
C ASP A 611 -1.13 2.58 8.65
N ALA A 612 -0.12 2.47 9.51
CA ALA A 612 0.45 3.61 10.22
C ALA A 612 0.93 4.71 9.26
N ARG A 613 1.32 4.39 8.02
CA ARG A 613 1.80 5.37 7.04
C ARG A 613 0.66 6.27 6.61
N ILE A 614 -0.49 5.69 6.28
CA ILE A 614 -1.67 6.44 5.86
C ILE A 614 -2.20 7.27 7.04
N TYR A 615 -2.23 6.70 8.25
CA TYR A 615 -2.62 7.43 9.46
C TYR A 615 -1.72 8.66 9.71
N VAL A 616 -0.39 8.48 9.70
CA VAL A 616 0.58 9.57 9.89
C VAL A 616 0.47 10.60 8.77
N PHE A 617 0.24 10.16 7.53
CA PHE A 617 0.07 11.05 6.39
C PHE A 617 -1.13 11.98 6.57
N ILE A 618 -2.31 11.42 6.86
CA ILE A 618 -3.54 12.19 7.07
C ILE A 618 -3.35 13.14 8.25
N ALA A 619 -2.81 12.64 9.37
CA ALA A 619 -2.55 13.45 10.55
C ALA A 619 -1.61 14.63 10.27
N GLY A 620 -0.53 14.42 9.51
CA GLY A 620 0.44 15.49 9.20
C GLY A 620 -0.01 16.45 8.09
N ALA A 621 -0.99 16.06 7.29
CA ALA A 621 -1.57 16.92 6.24
C ALA A 621 -2.52 17.99 6.81
N ILE A 622 -3.27 17.66 7.86
CA ILE A 622 -4.32 18.50 8.44
C ILE A 622 -3.81 19.89 8.87
N PRO A 623 -2.68 20.03 9.59
CA PRO A 623 -2.16 21.34 9.99
C PRO A 623 -1.87 22.32 8.86
N LEU A 624 -1.77 21.86 7.61
CA LEU A 624 -1.50 22.71 6.44
C LEU A 624 -2.63 23.71 6.20
N GLY A 625 -3.89 23.33 6.42
CA GLY A 625 -5.03 24.25 6.30
C GLY A 625 -4.99 25.36 7.35
N ALA A 626 -4.76 24.98 8.61
CA ALA A 626 -4.55 25.93 9.70
C ALA A 626 -3.34 26.86 9.47
N ALA A 627 -2.26 26.36 8.89
CA ALA A 627 -1.08 27.14 8.53
C ALA A 627 -1.37 28.14 7.39
N MET A 628 -2.17 27.74 6.39
CA MET A 628 -2.57 28.62 5.29
C MET A 628 -3.36 29.83 5.81
N LYS A 629 -4.30 29.60 6.73
CA LYS A 629 -5.11 30.66 7.34
C LYS A 629 -4.30 31.57 8.27
N SER A 630 -3.42 30.99 9.10
CA SER A 630 -2.63 31.76 10.05
C SER A 630 -1.50 32.58 9.40
N SER A 631 -0.97 32.11 8.26
CA SER A 631 0.05 32.84 7.49
C SER A 631 -0.53 33.98 6.67
N GLY A 632 -1.85 34.05 6.47
CA GLY A 632 -2.47 35.01 5.55
C GLY A 632 -2.28 34.65 4.07
N ALA A 633 -1.83 33.43 3.77
CA ALA A 633 -1.55 33.00 2.40
C ALA A 633 -2.83 32.74 1.60
N ALA A 634 -3.93 32.40 2.29
CA ALA A 634 -5.24 32.22 1.68
C ALA A 634 -5.72 33.51 0.99
N GLU A 635 -5.56 34.65 1.65
CA GLU A 635 -5.96 35.97 1.17
C GLU A 635 -5.15 36.41 -0.04
N THR A 636 -3.86 36.09 -0.09
CA THR A 636 -3.01 36.41 -1.24
C THR A 636 -3.32 35.52 -2.45
N LEU A 637 -3.53 34.21 -2.23
CA LEU A 637 -4.00 33.30 -3.29
C LEU A 637 -5.35 33.75 -3.82
N ALA A 638 -6.27 34.09 -2.93
CA ALA A 638 -7.60 34.62 -3.23
C ALA A 638 -7.52 35.86 -4.12
N ALA A 639 -6.73 36.87 -3.75
CA ALA A 639 -6.59 38.10 -4.53
C ALA A 639 -5.99 37.85 -5.92
N GLY A 640 -4.96 37.00 -6.01
CA GLY A 640 -4.35 36.64 -7.29
C GLY A 640 -5.32 35.89 -8.20
N LEU A 641 -6.02 34.89 -7.67
CA LEU A 641 -6.99 34.09 -8.41
C LEU A 641 -8.23 34.89 -8.81
N GLN A 642 -8.74 35.77 -7.93
CA GLN A 642 -9.86 36.64 -8.25
C GLN A 642 -9.53 37.55 -9.45
N SER A 643 -8.31 38.10 -9.51
CA SER A 643 -7.90 38.92 -10.67
C SER A 643 -7.80 38.12 -11.98
N ALA A 644 -7.44 36.84 -11.90
CA ALA A 644 -7.28 35.97 -13.07
C ALA A 644 -8.59 35.31 -13.54
N LEU A 645 -9.55 35.14 -12.62
CA LEU A 645 -10.77 34.35 -12.82
C LEU A 645 -12.06 35.17 -12.66
N ALA A 646 -11.99 36.50 -12.48
CA ALA A 646 -13.17 37.35 -12.25
C ALA A 646 -14.29 37.16 -13.30
N ASP A 647 -13.93 36.95 -14.57
CA ASP A 647 -14.88 36.79 -15.67
C ASP A 647 -15.29 35.32 -15.92
N TRP A 648 -14.74 34.37 -15.15
CA TRP A 648 -15.04 32.95 -15.32
C TRP A 648 -16.33 32.58 -14.59
N SER A 649 -17.18 31.76 -15.22
CA SER A 649 -18.32 31.17 -14.53
C SER A 649 -17.85 30.17 -13.47
N GLU A 650 -18.62 30.01 -12.38
CA GLU A 650 -18.34 29.03 -11.33
C GLU A 650 -18.08 27.63 -11.90
N THR A 651 -18.87 27.22 -12.89
CA THR A 651 -18.72 25.95 -13.61
C THR A 651 -17.36 25.85 -14.32
N ALA A 652 -16.89 26.92 -14.96
CA ALA A 652 -15.59 26.93 -15.63
C ALA A 652 -14.43 26.83 -14.63
N VAL A 653 -14.54 27.50 -13.48
CA VAL A 653 -13.55 27.40 -12.39
C VAL A 653 -13.49 25.98 -11.84
N LEU A 654 -14.64 25.34 -11.59
CA LEU A 654 -14.69 23.96 -11.11
C LEU A 654 -14.14 22.96 -12.15
N PHE A 655 -14.39 23.17 -13.45
CA PHE A 655 -13.76 22.36 -14.49
C PHE A 655 -12.24 22.51 -14.51
N ALA A 656 -11.73 23.73 -14.40
CA ALA A 656 -10.29 23.99 -14.35
C ALA A 656 -9.67 23.33 -13.10
N LEU A 657 -10.32 23.47 -11.95
CA LEU A 657 -9.89 22.85 -10.70
C LEU A 657 -9.86 21.31 -10.83
N PHE A 658 -10.93 20.71 -11.35
CA PHE A 658 -10.99 19.27 -11.60
C PHE A 658 -9.88 18.82 -12.56
N ALA A 659 -9.63 19.56 -13.64
CA ALA A 659 -8.61 19.23 -14.62
C ALA A 659 -7.20 19.28 -14.02
N VAL A 660 -6.86 20.34 -13.28
CA VAL A 660 -5.56 20.49 -12.62
C VAL A 660 -5.34 19.35 -11.63
N VAL A 661 -6.31 19.13 -10.72
CA VAL A 661 -6.22 18.09 -9.70
C VAL A 661 -6.19 16.69 -10.34
N GLY A 662 -7.03 16.46 -11.36
CA GLY A 662 -7.11 15.20 -12.10
C GLY A 662 -5.82 14.86 -12.86
N ILE A 663 -5.05 15.85 -13.29
CA ILE A 663 -3.72 15.65 -13.87
C ILE A 663 -2.69 15.39 -12.79
N VAL A 664 -2.68 16.19 -11.71
CA VAL A 664 -1.70 16.04 -10.62
C VAL A 664 -1.84 14.68 -9.93
N THR A 665 -3.06 14.21 -9.69
CA THR A 665 -3.31 12.92 -9.05
C THR A 665 -2.81 11.72 -9.87
N GLN A 666 -2.44 11.89 -11.14
CA GLN A 666 -1.79 10.80 -11.90
C GLN A 666 -0.39 10.46 -11.37
N PHE A 667 0.22 11.38 -10.61
CA PHE A 667 1.60 11.29 -10.14
C PHE A 667 1.72 11.33 -8.60
N MET A 668 0.60 11.46 -7.91
CA MET A 668 0.54 11.60 -6.45
C MET A 668 -0.59 10.72 -5.92
N SER A 669 -0.54 10.34 -4.64
CA SER A 669 -1.67 9.64 -4.04
C SER A 669 -2.90 10.55 -3.92
N ASP A 670 -4.09 9.95 -3.96
CA ASP A 670 -5.38 10.61 -3.74
C ASP A 670 -5.39 11.47 -2.46
N ALA A 671 -4.91 10.90 -1.35
CA ALA A 671 -4.79 11.58 -0.07
C ALA A 671 -3.83 12.78 -0.13
N ALA A 672 -2.70 12.63 -0.81
CA ALA A 672 -1.69 13.69 -0.94
C ALA A 672 -2.16 14.84 -1.81
N THR A 673 -2.83 14.52 -2.89
CA THR A 673 -3.44 15.51 -3.77
C THR A 673 -4.52 16.28 -3.03
N THR A 674 -5.45 15.61 -2.34
CA THR A 674 -6.50 16.32 -1.60
C THR A 674 -5.97 17.15 -0.44
N ALA A 675 -4.98 16.65 0.31
CA ALA A 675 -4.32 17.39 1.39
C ALA A 675 -3.75 18.74 0.92
N LEU A 676 -3.19 18.77 -0.28
CA LEU A 676 -2.60 19.96 -0.85
C LEU A 676 -3.64 20.93 -1.41
N PHE A 677 -4.61 20.41 -2.16
CA PHE A 677 -5.54 21.23 -2.94
C PHE A 677 -6.82 21.58 -2.19
N ALA A 678 -7.24 20.83 -1.15
CA ALA A 678 -8.47 21.13 -0.42
C ALA A 678 -8.43 22.50 0.30
N PRO A 679 -7.35 22.88 1.03
CA PRO A 679 -7.26 24.22 1.59
C PRO A 679 -7.27 25.33 0.53
N VAL A 680 -6.63 25.08 -0.62
CA VAL A 680 -6.64 26.02 -1.76
C VAL A 680 -8.06 26.17 -2.33
N ALA A 681 -8.82 25.08 -2.39
CA ALA A 681 -10.20 25.07 -2.86
C ALA A 681 -11.14 25.84 -1.91
N VAL A 682 -10.94 25.71 -0.59
CA VAL A 682 -11.64 26.53 0.41
C VAL A 682 -11.34 28.01 0.17
N ALA A 683 -10.06 28.38 0.12
CA ALA A 683 -9.64 29.77 -0.06
C ALA A 683 -10.18 30.36 -1.37
N LEU A 684 -10.17 29.58 -2.47
CA LEU A 684 -10.73 30.00 -3.76
C LEU A 684 -12.23 30.23 -3.70
N ALA A 685 -12.99 29.34 -3.04
CA ALA A 685 -14.43 29.50 -2.89
C ALA A 685 -14.77 30.76 -2.08
N GLU A 686 -14.09 30.95 -0.94
CA GLU A 686 -14.26 32.14 -0.08
C GLU A 686 -13.92 33.44 -0.83
N ALA A 687 -12.84 33.43 -1.62
CA ALA A 687 -12.43 34.57 -2.45
C ALA A 687 -13.48 34.99 -3.48
N LEU A 688 -14.15 33.99 -4.08
CA LEU A 688 -15.19 34.19 -5.08
C LEU A 688 -16.57 34.43 -4.46
N GLY A 689 -16.68 34.40 -3.12
CA GLY A 689 -17.96 34.52 -2.42
C GLY A 689 -18.89 33.33 -2.63
N HIS A 690 -18.34 32.17 -2.98
CA HIS A 690 -19.07 30.92 -3.18
C HIS A 690 -18.98 30.01 -1.94
N ALA A 691 -19.91 29.06 -1.84
CA ALA A 691 -19.83 28.02 -0.82
C ALA A 691 -18.59 27.13 -1.06
N PRO A 692 -17.81 26.75 -0.02
CA PRO A 692 -16.61 25.94 -0.19
C PRO A 692 -16.87 24.46 -0.49
N GLU A 693 -18.06 23.94 -0.17
CA GLU A 693 -18.39 22.51 -0.32
C GLU A 693 -18.25 22.00 -1.76
N PRO A 694 -18.81 22.66 -2.81
CA PRO A 694 -18.63 22.22 -4.19
C PRO A 694 -17.17 22.18 -4.63
N TYR A 695 -16.35 23.14 -4.19
CA TYR A 695 -14.94 23.25 -4.55
C TYR A 695 -14.13 22.13 -3.92
N VAL A 696 -14.30 21.92 -2.61
CA VAL A 696 -13.59 20.87 -1.86
C VAL A 696 -14.01 19.48 -2.32
N VAL A 697 -15.31 19.24 -2.55
CA VAL A 697 -15.80 17.97 -3.11
C VAL A 697 -15.27 17.73 -4.52
N THR A 698 -15.18 18.79 -5.35
CA THR A 698 -14.59 18.69 -6.70
C THR A 698 -13.12 18.25 -6.63
N VAL A 699 -12.32 18.83 -5.72
CA VAL A 699 -10.93 18.39 -5.50
C VAL A 699 -10.87 16.93 -5.06
N ALA A 700 -11.67 16.55 -4.07
CA ALA A 700 -11.66 15.18 -3.52
C ALA A 700 -12.10 14.14 -4.57
N MET A 701 -13.08 14.48 -5.41
CA MET A 701 -13.50 13.61 -6.52
C MET A 701 -12.43 13.52 -7.59
N ALA A 702 -11.85 14.66 -7.99
CA ALA A 702 -10.81 14.70 -9.01
C ALA A 702 -9.56 13.90 -8.59
N SER A 703 -9.20 13.89 -7.31
CA SER A 703 -8.06 13.13 -6.81
C SER A 703 -8.29 11.62 -6.84
N VAL A 704 -9.53 11.14 -6.71
CA VAL A 704 -9.87 9.71 -6.74
C VAL A 704 -10.09 9.17 -8.16
N VAL A 705 -10.51 10.02 -9.11
CA VAL A 705 -10.78 9.63 -10.51
C VAL A 705 -9.48 9.58 -11.34
N ALA A 706 -8.46 8.84 -10.87
CA ALA A 706 -7.18 8.70 -11.58
C ALA A 706 -7.17 7.50 -12.54
N PHE A 707 -7.77 7.66 -13.72
CA PHE A 707 -7.91 6.60 -14.74
C PHE A 707 -6.92 6.70 -15.90
N LEU A 708 -6.18 7.80 -16.02
CA LEU A 708 -5.34 8.08 -17.18
C LEU A 708 -4.07 7.22 -17.19
N THR A 709 -3.58 6.84 -16.02
CA THR A 709 -2.33 6.10 -15.87
C THR A 709 -2.51 4.88 -14.97
N PRO A 710 -1.69 3.82 -15.17
CA PRO A 710 -1.68 2.69 -14.27
C PRO A 710 -1.09 3.04 -12.90
N ILE A 711 -0.20 4.04 -12.81
CA ILE A 711 0.50 4.42 -11.57
C ILE A 711 -0.39 5.26 -10.66
N GLY A 712 -1.30 6.07 -11.22
CA GLY A 712 -2.16 6.97 -10.45
C GLY A 712 -3.06 6.28 -9.40
N HIS A 713 -3.32 4.97 -9.54
CA HIS A 713 -3.95 4.18 -8.48
C HIS A 713 -3.33 2.79 -8.37
N HIS A 714 -3.04 2.36 -7.15
CA HIS A 714 -2.49 1.03 -6.86
C HIS A 714 -3.38 -0.11 -7.39
N GLY A 715 -4.71 0.06 -7.41
CA GLY A 715 -5.63 -0.90 -8.03
C GLY A 715 -5.38 -1.09 -9.53
N ASN A 716 -5.08 -0.01 -10.26
CA ASN A 716 -4.76 -0.07 -11.68
C ASN A 716 -3.44 -0.81 -11.94
N LEU A 717 -2.45 -0.70 -11.04
CA LEU A 717 -1.21 -1.47 -11.11
C LEU A 717 -1.45 -2.98 -10.94
N LEU A 718 -2.34 -3.38 -10.03
CA LEU A 718 -2.66 -4.80 -9.79
C LEU A 718 -3.22 -5.48 -11.05
N VAL A 719 -4.00 -4.76 -11.85
CA VAL A 719 -4.57 -5.30 -13.09
C VAL A 719 -3.67 -5.11 -14.31
N TYR A 720 -2.64 -4.23 -14.23
CA TYR A 720 -1.76 -3.89 -15.35
C TYR A 720 -1.09 -5.12 -15.98
N GLY A 721 -0.42 -5.92 -15.15
CA GLY A 721 0.28 -7.14 -15.56
C GLY A 721 -0.67 -8.27 -15.99
N PRO A 722 -1.59 -8.73 -15.13
CA PRO A 722 -2.53 -9.81 -15.45
C PRO A 722 -3.41 -9.51 -16.67
N GLY A 723 -3.78 -8.25 -16.87
CA GLY A 723 -4.55 -7.80 -18.04
C GLY A 723 -3.73 -7.62 -19.32
N GLY A 724 -2.39 -7.68 -19.24
CA GLY A 724 -1.51 -7.45 -20.39
C GLY A 724 -1.62 -6.05 -20.98
N TYR A 725 -1.94 -5.05 -20.15
CA TYR A 725 -2.19 -3.68 -20.59
C TYR A 725 -0.89 -2.96 -20.93
N ARG A 726 -1.00 -1.98 -21.83
CA ARG A 726 0.03 -0.96 -22.06
C ARG A 726 -0.39 0.35 -21.42
N PHE A 727 0.56 1.22 -21.11
CA PHE A 727 0.28 2.55 -20.54
C PHE A 727 -0.76 3.33 -21.37
N GLY A 728 -0.64 3.33 -22.71
CA GLY A 728 -1.58 4.02 -23.59
C GLY A 728 -3.01 3.45 -23.59
N ASP A 729 -3.19 2.20 -23.15
CA ASP A 729 -4.54 1.61 -23.02
C ASP A 729 -5.34 2.32 -21.91
N PHE A 730 -4.68 2.76 -20.82
CA PHE A 730 -5.31 3.52 -19.73
C PHE A 730 -5.74 4.90 -20.18
N VAL A 731 -4.87 5.66 -20.87
CA VAL A 731 -5.25 6.98 -21.40
C VAL A 731 -6.44 6.84 -22.36
N ARG A 732 -6.43 5.83 -23.24
CA ARG A 732 -7.46 5.62 -24.24
C ARG A 732 -8.86 5.42 -23.64
N VAL A 733 -8.98 4.63 -22.57
CA VAL A 733 -10.28 4.32 -21.93
C VAL A 733 -10.58 5.31 -20.80
N GLY A 734 -9.56 5.68 -20.04
CA GLY A 734 -9.62 6.54 -18.89
C GLY A 734 -9.93 8.00 -19.25
N ALA A 735 -9.35 8.57 -20.31
CA ALA A 735 -9.60 9.98 -20.63
C ALA A 735 -11.07 10.31 -20.91
N PRO A 736 -11.79 9.55 -21.77
CA PRO A 736 -13.23 9.77 -21.94
C PRO A 736 -14.02 9.59 -20.65
N LEU A 737 -13.67 8.59 -19.82
CA LEU A 737 -14.34 8.35 -18.55
C LEU A 737 -14.08 9.50 -17.55
N THR A 738 -12.84 9.98 -17.43
CA THR A 738 -12.49 11.12 -16.58
C THR A 738 -13.23 12.39 -17.00
N LEU A 739 -13.42 12.63 -18.31
CA LEU A 739 -14.24 13.76 -18.79
C LEU A 739 -15.71 13.62 -18.41
N ILE A 740 -16.29 12.41 -18.51
CA ILE A 740 -17.65 12.14 -18.05
C ILE A 740 -17.75 12.39 -16.53
N CYS A 741 -16.78 11.90 -15.75
CA CYS A 741 -16.73 12.13 -14.32
C CYS A 741 -16.62 13.62 -13.98
N ALA A 742 -15.75 14.37 -14.69
CA ALA A 742 -15.60 15.81 -14.53
C ALA A 742 -16.94 16.53 -14.74
N ALA A 743 -17.63 16.22 -15.83
CA ALA A 743 -18.94 16.81 -16.12
C ALA A 743 -19.97 16.50 -15.03
N ILE A 744 -20.06 15.25 -14.57
CA ILE A 744 -21.00 14.85 -13.52
C ILE A 744 -20.70 15.57 -12.20
N VAL A 745 -19.43 15.59 -11.78
CA VAL A 745 -19.01 16.23 -10.52
C VAL A 745 -19.26 17.73 -10.56
N VAL A 746 -18.81 18.41 -11.62
CA VAL A 746 -18.93 19.87 -11.76
C VAL A 746 -20.38 20.32 -11.86
N LEU A 747 -21.27 19.49 -12.41
CA LEU A 747 -22.70 19.80 -12.49
C LEU A 747 -23.43 19.49 -11.17
N LEU A 748 -23.18 18.33 -10.55
CA LEU A 748 -23.90 17.90 -9.34
C LEU A 748 -23.40 18.55 -8.06
N ALA A 749 -22.10 18.81 -7.92
CA ALA A 749 -21.54 19.34 -6.67
C ALA A 749 -22.14 20.71 -6.30
N PRO A 750 -22.25 21.69 -7.21
CA PRO A 750 -22.98 22.93 -6.90
C PRO A 750 -24.45 22.69 -6.62
N MET A 751 -25.12 21.75 -7.31
CA MET A 751 -26.55 21.50 -7.10
C MET A 751 -26.87 20.92 -5.72
N LEU A 752 -25.99 20.10 -5.16
CA LEU A 752 -26.17 19.47 -3.85
C LEU A 752 -25.94 20.43 -2.68
N TRP A 753 -25.06 21.42 -2.86
CA TRP A 753 -24.68 22.38 -1.82
C TRP A 753 -24.99 23.85 -2.18
N ARG A 754 -25.90 24.07 -3.12
CA ARG A 754 -26.51 25.39 -3.37
C ARG A 754 -27.37 25.76 -2.16
N GLY A 755 -26.81 26.60 -1.29
CA GLY A 755 -27.52 27.32 -0.23
C GLY A 755 -28.14 28.59 -0.76
#